data_AF-A0A937NYK3-F1
#
_entry.id   AF-A0A937NYK3-F1
#
_cell.length_a   1.000
_cell.length_b   1.000
_cell.length_c   1.000
_cell.angle_alpha   90.00
_cell.angle_beta   90.00
_cell.angle_gamma   90.00
#
_symmetry.space_group_name_H-M   'P 1'
#
loop_
_entity.id
_entity.type
_entity.pdbx_description
1 polymer ?
#
loop_
_entity_poly.entity_id
_entity_poly.type
_entity_poly.pdbx_seq_one_letter_code
_entity_poly.pdbx_strand_id
1 'polypeptide(L)'
;MNMPTQPKFEDFIPRFFNMLFAPEDRVVICQLLDPAKSGELPGWRDTSHAFRNDAVFDILNSHFETPNIYFRASAHDGHRRYRAQNCVQTRALFIDVDYGTAGHKKPQPFKTLEDAQSYLLSMPGRPTCAWHTGHGIQACFVLDQPYLFGRPGSLQRYTSVSSKLSRMAMADATFTPEHAFRVPLTLNDKRWMDPSAAPIRGELLWCDERMYSFAQLADQVAQYGIDEHVAQAQEEARTGVWEDNDLTDTPYPDLPDNLRQDIEARHQERSTTMFRIVGRMVRMGYSDRTIVQAIQRGPDFVDKYGSRVFAEAEKCLAKIRDGKYVYGTTMAPRLKTYNVPVTIDIDSCDELEPTFERKLDRYAEINGFALSPRVRTAARFHNHMFKTYRSGVLESPCGAGKSTWAFCHIALHAGPTDRYIYVTETVDALYRAADAIQSLTETPVGRVHGFNEAQCQSLCGHKRTWRDCQPRDSRSVCHACNRRVDCAFFNRQVQEDRAILCMTHSGLMRALEDGRELLEDANIIVDESLNPFSTWEVQISDLKNLKAHISPDIDLGKLFPYSTVSHTIEHRRWGLGTQVDTFSRRNYVFRDERQTAGITDVYNQLRACLANIESLNPFKSVTGVVQRARDTLSDLLSFFHPSMLNDATYAFHEVAGKEGLRLVVKRNRFDLGTRRKYRRLWMLNASAQLCPYAYPDGMAVYTCPDIPENSNLVAIRVVRGNPTTKRAAQNTWLGYVALMFGNRRVRHNRIVVATNKSGEHLETVRAQLEKLYGPGIDITHLARGRIKGENIAGDCTLVCVASMATFTTIDDCALHAALQVRRTYPDRPLVYTESGDPNWPGGRFQIPAMRQYFALRSLDEAYQTIWRGAVRNDLPTEAVIAVPDPDWIVALLRTVMPGARLGACYKVIDEDPAAQAEWQDTDRDRELAALVSHKPFAFADDEQMTGLQQLISVPPGTEIKKLDVAGVFGYEGAHRWKDNKHRIMRWIGDFFESGSTNRLLRRRDLMKSQQAD
;
A
#
# COMPACT_ATOMS: atom_id res chain seq x y z
N MET A 1 23.26 -12.56 -28.78
CA MET A 1 22.39 -13.50 -28.05
C MET A 1 22.83 -14.91 -28.41
N ASN A 2 23.07 -15.80 -27.43
CA ASN A 2 23.38 -17.20 -27.72
C ASN A 2 22.05 -17.97 -27.79
N MET A 3 21.35 -17.83 -28.91
CA MET A 3 20.18 -18.67 -29.17
C MET A 3 20.65 -20.12 -29.29
N PRO A 4 19.95 -21.11 -28.70
CA PRO A 4 20.26 -22.50 -28.94
C PRO A 4 20.16 -22.78 -30.44
N THR A 5 21.02 -23.67 -30.93
CA THR A 5 20.92 -24.17 -32.29
C THR A 5 19.49 -24.66 -32.51
N GLN A 6 18.80 -24.08 -33.49
CA GLN A 6 17.41 -24.42 -33.77
C GLN A 6 17.34 -25.90 -34.14
N PRO A 7 16.45 -26.69 -33.49
CA PRO A 7 16.32 -28.09 -33.82
C PRO A 7 15.71 -28.23 -35.21
N LYS A 8 15.95 -29.37 -35.86
CA LYS A 8 15.25 -29.69 -37.11
C LYS A 8 13.76 -29.82 -36.83
N PHE A 9 12.96 -29.27 -37.75
CA PHE A 9 11.50 -29.30 -37.64
C PHE A 9 10.95 -30.72 -37.50
N GLU A 10 11.44 -31.63 -38.35
CA GLU A 10 11.08 -33.06 -38.38
C GLU A 10 11.39 -33.81 -37.08
N ASP A 11 12.40 -33.38 -36.33
CA ASP A 11 12.78 -34.01 -35.07
C ASP A 11 11.99 -33.41 -33.88
N PHE A 12 11.75 -32.10 -33.92
CA PHE A 12 11.16 -31.38 -32.79
C PHE A 12 9.65 -31.55 -32.69
N ILE A 13 8.92 -31.46 -33.80
CA ILE A 13 7.45 -31.49 -33.78
C ILE A 13 6.88 -32.79 -33.17
N PRO A 14 7.36 -33.99 -33.54
CA PRO A 14 6.90 -35.23 -32.89
C PRO A 14 7.14 -35.21 -31.39
N ARG A 15 8.33 -34.77 -30.95
CA ARG A 15 8.68 -34.67 -29.53
C ARG A 15 7.76 -33.70 -28.79
N PHE A 16 7.51 -32.53 -29.34
CA PHE A 16 6.64 -31.51 -28.75
C PHE A 16 5.21 -32.03 -28.57
N PHE A 17 4.61 -32.65 -29.60
CA PHE A 17 3.26 -33.20 -29.50
C PHE A 17 3.18 -34.41 -28.56
N ASN A 18 4.24 -35.22 -28.45
CA ASN A 18 4.30 -36.32 -27.48
C ASN A 18 4.25 -35.83 -26.03
N MET A 19 4.77 -34.62 -25.76
CA MET A 19 4.68 -34.00 -24.42
C MET A 19 3.26 -33.56 -24.10
N LEU A 20 2.50 -33.10 -25.12
CA LEU A 20 1.19 -32.48 -24.94
C LEU A 20 0.01 -33.45 -25.04
N PHE A 21 0.16 -34.55 -25.79
CA PHE A 21 -0.95 -35.43 -26.15
C PHE A 21 -0.56 -36.91 -26.04
N ALA A 22 -1.50 -37.72 -25.56
CA ALA A 22 -1.44 -39.17 -25.63
C ALA A 22 -1.60 -39.67 -27.08
N PRO A 23 -1.13 -40.88 -27.43
CA PRO A 23 -1.31 -41.45 -28.76
C PRO A 23 -2.77 -41.47 -29.24
N GLU A 24 -3.70 -41.75 -28.32
CA GLU A 24 -5.14 -41.86 -28.52
C GLU A 24 -5.90 -40.53 -28.47
N ASP A 25 -5.21 -39.42 -28.18
CA ASP A 25 -5.87 -38.11 -28.12
C ASP A 25 -6.27 -37.63 -29.51
N ARG A 26 -7.50 -37.10 -29.59
CA ARG A 26 -7.97 -36.36 -30.76
C ARG A 26 -7.40 -34.95 -30.73
N VAL A 27 -6.64 -34.61 -31.77
CA VAL A 27 -5.91 -33.34 -31.88
C VAL A 27 -6.48 -32.53 -33.03
N VAL A 28 -6.59 -31.22 -32.85
CA VAL A 28 -7.06 -30.30 -33.90
C VAL A 28 -5.92 -29.40 -34.35
N ILE A 29 -5.63 -29.43 -35.64
CA ILE A 29 -4.72 -28.51 -36.33
C ILE A 29 -5.58 -27.47 -37.05
N CYS A 30 -5.20 -26.20 -36.93
CA CYS A 30 -5.98 -25.09 -37.46
C CYS A 30 -5.10 -24.20 -38.33
N GLN A 31 -5.62 -23.74 -39.46
CA GLN A 31 -5.00 -22.70 -40.27
C GLN A 31 -5.83 -21.42 -40.20
N LEU A 32 -5.19 -20.29 -39.87
CA LEU A 32 -5.83 -18.99 -39.99
C LEU A 32 -5.69 -18.48 -41.43
N LEU A 33 -6.81 -18.38 -42.14
CA LEU A 33 -6.83 -17.99 -43.55
C LEU A 33 -6.72 -16.48 -43.71
N ASP A 34 -5.92 -16.06 -44.69
CA ASP A 34 -5.80 -14.68 -45.12
C ASP A 34 -7.09 -14.24 -45.84
N PRO A 35 -7.79 -13.20 -45.36
CA PRO A 35 -8.99 -12.66 -46.00
C PRO A 35 -8.75 -12.28 -47.47
N ALA A 36 -7.56 -11.75 -47.79
CA ALA A 36 -7.20 -11.32 -49.13
C ALA A 36 -7.03 -12.49 -50.12
N LYS A 37 -6.75 -13.70 -49.61
CA LYS A 37 -6.61 -14.92 -50.43
C LYS A 37 -7.87 -15.79 -50.47
N SER A 38 -8.75 -15.65 -49.48
CA SER A 38 -9.97 -16.46 -49.34
C SER A 38 -11.25 -15.76 -49.84
N GLY A 39 -11.23 -14.42 -49.99
CA GLY A 39 -12.41 -13.65 -50.39
C GLY A 39 -13.48 -13.52 -49.28
N GLU A 40 -13.20 -14.05 -48.09
CA GLU A 40 -14.09 -14.07 -46.92
C GLU A 40 -13.44 -13.37 -45.71
N LEU A 41 -14.22 -13.05 -44.68
CA LEU A 41 -13.70 -12.57 -43.39
C LEU A 41 -12.67 -13.57 -42.81
N PRO A 42 -11.70 -13.13 -41.98
CA PRO A 42 -10.68 -14.03 -41.43
C PRO A 42 -11.34 -15.23 -40.75
N GLY A 43 -11.10 -16.41 -41.32
CA GLY A 43 -11.74 -17.67 -40.95
C GLY A 43 -10.74 -18.70 -40.49
N TRP A 44 -11.17 -19.56 -39.58
CA TRP A 44 -10.41 -20.72 -39.14
C TRP A 44 -10.76 -21.93 -40.02
N ARG A 45 -9.74 -22.58 -40.58
CA ARG A 45 -9.87 -23.91 -41.17
C ARG A 45 -9.35 -24.93 -40.17
N ASP A 46 -10.26 -25.64 -39.53
CA ASP A 46 -9.94 -26.64 -38.51
C ASP A 46 -9.94 -28.05 -39.13
N THR A 47 -8.84 -28.77 -38.98
CA THR A 47 -8.68 -30.19 -39.31
C THR A 47 -8.60 -30.99 -38.01
N SER A 48 -9.61 -31.82 -37.75
CA SER A 48 -9.63 -32.70 -36.57
C SER A 48 -9.08 -34.08 -36.93
N HIS A 49 -8.08 -34.52 -36.19
CA HIS A 49 -7.44 -35.82 -36.35
C HIS A 49 -7.85 -36.75 -35.21
N ALA A 50 -8.15 -38.00 -35.55
CA ALA A 50 -8.58 -39.00 -34.57
C ALA A 50 -7.45 -39.38 -33.60
N PHE A 51 -6.19 -39.30 -34.04
CA PHE A 51 -5.02 -39.68 -33.27
C PHE A 51 -3.92 -38.60 -33.40
N ARG A 52 -3.14 -38.42 -32.34
CA ARG A 52 -2.03 -37.45 -32.31
C ARG A 52 -1.03 -37.67 -33.45
N ASN A 53 -0.67 -38.92 -33.75
CA ASN A 53 0.34 -39.21 -34.77
C ASN A 53 -0.12 -38.79 -36.18
N ASP A 54 -1.42 -38.83 -36.47
CA ASP A 54 -1.97 -38.36 -37.74
C ASP A 54 -1.84 -36.83 -37.85
N ALA A 55 -2.09 -36.11 -36.75
CA ALA A 55 -1.89 -34.66 -36.70
C ALA A 55 -0.40 -34.28 -36.90
N VAL A 56 0.51 -35.01 -36.27
CA VAL A 56 1.96 -34.81 -36.47
C VAL A 56 2.35 -35.08 -37.93
N PHE A 57 1.85 -36.17 -38.52
CA PHE A 57 2.10 -36.49 -39.92
C PHE A 57 1.58 -35.39 -40.86
N ASP A 58 0.38 -34.86 -40.61
CA ASP A 58 -0.19 -33.76 -41.40
C ASP A 58 0.65 -32.48 -41.29
N ILE A 59 1.09 -32.13 -40.08
CA ILE A 59 1.98 -30.97 -39.87
C ILE A 59 3.27 -31.10 -40.68
N LEU A 60 3.94 -32.27 -40.59
CA LEU A 60 5.22 -32.51 -41.23
C LEU A 60 5.14 -32.49 -42.76
N ASN A 61 4.07 -33.06 -43.34
CA ASN A 61 3.97 -33.24 -44.78
C ASN A 61 3.24 -32.10 -45.50
N SER A 62 2.29 -31.43 -44.84
CA SER A 62 1.38 -30.50 -45.51
C SER A 62 1.48 -29.06 -45.00
N HIS A 63 2.12 -28.81 -43.85
CA HIS A 63 2.04 -27.52 -43.19
C HIS A 63 3.37 -26.85 -42.83
N PHE A 64 4.52 -27.46 -43.10
CA PHE A 64 5.83 -26.88 -42.74
C PHE A 64 6.08 -25.46 -43.32
N GLU A 65 5.75 -25.24 -44.59
CA GLU A 65 5.86 -23.94 -45.27
C GLU A 65 4.52 -23.18 -45.30
N THR A 66 3.47 -23.72 -44.69
CA THR A 66 2.18 -23.05 -44.65
C THR A 66 2.19 -22.01 -43.53
N PRO A 67 1.87 -20.74 -43.83
CA PRO A 67 1.83 -19.71 -42.79
C PRO A 67 0.61 -19.88 -41.88
N ASN A 68 0.74 -19.39 -40.65
CA ASN A 68 -0.33 -19.25 -39.66
C ASN A 68 -0.98 -20.59 -39.29
N ILE A 69 -0.15 -21.58 -38.95
CA ILE A 69 -0.56 -22.92 -38.51
C ILE A 69 -0.59 -22.98 -36.98
N TYR A 70 -1.68 -23.52 -36.44
CA TYR A 70 -1.98 -23.60 -35.02
C TYR A 70 -2.42 -25.01 -34.63
N PHE A 71 -2.37 -25.30 -33.34
CA PHE A 71 -2.99 -26.45 -32.72
C PHE A 71 -3.89 -25.99 -31.56
N ARG A 72 -4.89 -26.80 -31.20
CA ARG A 72 -5.72 -26.51 -30.03
C ARG A 72 -5.08 -27.07 -28.76
N ALA A 73 -5.17 -26.33 -27.65
CA ALA A 73 -4.46 -26.63 -26.39
C ALA A 73 -4.89 -27.92 -25.65
N SER A 74 -6.04 -28.50 -26.00
CA SER A 74 -6.60 -29.67 -25.31
C SER A 74 -6.98 -30.77 -26.29
N ALA A 75 -7.10 -32.00 -25.81
CA ALA A 75 -7.78 -33.06 -26.55
C ALA A 75 -9.30 -32.84 -26.50
N HIS A 76 -10.03 -33.31 -27.51
CA HIS A 76 -11.49 -33.17 -27.58
C HIS A 76 -12.24 -34.48 -27.80
N ASP A 77 -13.54 -34.46 -27.55
CA ASP A 77 -14.43 -35.62 -27.60
C ASP A 77 -14.89 -36.04 -29.01
N GLY A 78 -14.43 -35.35 -30.07
CA GLY A 78 -14.84 -35.61 -31.45
C GLY A 78 -16.04 -34.80 -31.95
N HIS A 79 -16.63 -33.90 -31.15
CA HIS A 79 -17.71 -33.04 -31.64
C HIS A 79 -17.26 -32.06 -32.74
N ARG A 80 -18.16 -31.77 -33.70
CA ARG A 80 -17.91 -30.87 -34.86
C ARG A 80 -17.51 -29.44 -34.50
N ARG A 81 -17.87 -28.94 -33.30
CA ARG A 81 -17.51 -27.60 -32.84
C ARG A 81 -16.52 -27.72 -31.70
N TYR A 82 -15.39 -27.04 -31.82
CA TYR A 82 -14.36 -27.03 -30.80
C TYR A 82 -14.66 -25.92 -29.77
N ARG A 83 -15.22 -26.31 -28.62
CA ARG A 83 -15.63 -25.41 -27.52
C ARG A 83 -15.05 -25.93 -26.20
N ALA A 84 -14.91 -25.07 -25.20
CA ALA A 84 -14.45 -25.44 -23.86
C ALA A 84 -15.13 -26.70 -23.29
N GLN A 85 -16.45 -26.84 -23.51
CA GLN A 85 -17.24 -27.94 -22.97
C GLN A 85 -16.93 -29.30 -23.59
N ASN A 86 -16.31 -29.31 -24.77
CA ASN A 86 -16.00 -30.51 -25.54
C ASN A 86 -14.52 -30.93 -25.37
N CYS A 87 -13.75 -30.18 -24.57
CA CYS A 87 -12.40 -30.54 -24.20
C CYS A 87 -12.44 -31.70 -23.19
N VAL A 88 -11.65 -32.74 -23.41
CA VAL A 88 -11.62 -33.95 -22.57
C VAL A 88 -10.50 -33.88 -21.55
N GLN A 89 -9.30 -33.52 -22.01
CA GLN A 89 -8.12 -33.38 -21.16
C GLN A 89 -7.09 -32.42 -21.75
N THR A 90 -6.18 -31.94 -20.92
CA THR A 90 -4.97 -31.25 -21.36
C THR A 90 -3.76 -31.69 -20.52
N ARG A 91 -2.58 -31.71 -21.13
CA ARG A 91 -1.31 -31.95 -20.44
C ARG A 91 -0.47 -30.68 -20.29
N ALA A 92 -1.00 -29.49 -20.58
CA ALA A 92 -0.28 -28.27 -20.34
C ALA A 92 -1.18 -27.06 -20.10
N LEU A 93 -0.65 -26.08 -19.38
CA LEU A 93 -1.19 -24.72 -19.38
C LEU A 93 -0.34 -23.87 -20.31
N PHE A 94 -0.97 -22.95 -21.04
CA PHE A 94 -0.32 -22.16 -22.07
C PHE A 94 -0.43 -20.67 -21.76
N ILE A 95 0.56 -19.91 -22.23
CA ILE A 95 0.61 -18.46 -22.16
C ILE A 95 1.05 -17.89 -23.51
N ASP A 96 0.56 -16.69 -23.83
CA ASP A 96 0.92 -15.93 -25.03
C ASP A 96 1.37 -14.53 -24.61
N VAL A 97 2.66 -14.24 -24.74
CA VAL A 97 3.29 -13.02 -24.25
C VAL A 97 3.74 -12.17 -25.42
N ASP A 98 3.15 -10.99 -25.51
CA ASP A 98 3.51 -10.01 -26.52
C ASP A 98 4.59 -9.05 -26.01
N TYR A 99 5.37 -8.50 -26.95
CA TYR A 99 6.35 -7.47 -26.69
C TYR A 99 6.46 -6.50 -27.87
N GLY A 100 6.98 -5.30 -27.60
CA GLY A 100 7.17 -4.26 -28.60
C GLY A 100 5.86 -3.72 -29.16
N THR A 101 5.94 -2.98 -30.27
CA THR A 101 4.78 -2.34 -30.91
C THR A 101 4.40 -2.99 -32.25
N ALA A 102 5.33 -3.72 -32.88
CA ALA A 102 5.13 -4.30 -34.20
C ALA A 102 4.04 -5.38 -34.18
N GLY A 103 3.00 -5.21 -35.01
CA GLY A 103 1.90 -6.17 -35.13
C GLY A 103 0.91 -6.17 -33.95
N HIS A 104 0.95 -5.14 -33.10
CA HIS A 104 0.15 -5.00 -31.87
C HIS A 104 -0.61 -3.67 -31.84
N LYS A 105 -1.91 -3.72 -31.52
CA LYS A 105 -2.76 -2.51 -31.42
C LYS A 105 -2.74 -1.86 -30.05
N LYS A 106 -2.30 -2.58 -29.02
CA LYS A 106 -2.25 -2.13 -27.63
C LYS A 106 -0.79 -1.98 -27.19
N PRO A 107 -0.50 -1.06 -26.25
CA PRO A 107 0.79 -1.05 -25.56
C PRO A 107 1.04 -2.41 -24.92
N GLN A 108 2.23 -2.96 -25.17
CA GLN A 108 2.63 -4.26 -24.62
C GLN A 108 3.47 -4.08 -23.36
N PRO A 109 3.36 -5.00 -22.39
CA PRO A 109 4.04 -4.88 -21.10
C PRO A 109 5.56 -4.87 -21.27
N PHE A 110 6.09 -5.61 -22.26
CA PHE A 110 7.52 -5.70 -22.53
C PHE A 110 7.91 -4.89 -23.76
N LYS A 111 9.05 -4.18 -23.67
CA LYS A 111 9.55 -3.38 -24.79
C LYS A 111 10.31 -4.22 -25.81
N THR A 112 11.05 -5.22 -25.34
CA THR A 112 11.95 -6.03 -26.15
C THR A 112 11.68 -7.52 -25.96
N LEU A 113 12.21 -8.35 -26.88
CA LEU A 113 12.19 -9.80 -26.76
C LEU A 113 12.95 -10.25 -25.50
N GLU A 114 14.10 -9.61 -25.25
CA GLU A 114 14.99 -9.88 -24.13
C GLU A 114 14.29 -9.64 -22.79
N ASP A 115 13.45 -8.60 -22.69
CA ASP A 115 12.65 -8.31 -21.51
C ASP A 115 11.62 -9.42 -21.26
N ALA A 116 10.83 -9.79 -22.28
CA ALA A 116 9.84 -10.85 -22.17
C ALA A 116 10.49 -12.21 -21.85
N GLN A 117 11.62 -12.51 -22.48
CA GLN A 117 12.39 -13.73 -22.24
C GLN A 117 12.95 -13.75 -20.81
N SER A 118 13.59 -12.67 -20.35
CA SER A 118 14.11 -12.59 -18.98
C SER A 118 13.01 -12.74 -17.93
N TYR A 119 11.85 -12.15 -18.19
CA TYR A 119 10.69 -12.26 -17.32
C TYR A 119 10.21 -13.71 -17.18
N LEU A 120 10.05 -14.42 -18.30
CA LEU A 120 9.64 -15.83 -18.32
C LEU A 120 10.69 -16.77 -17.71
N LEU A 121 11.97 -16.45 -17.82
CA LEU A 121 13.04 -17.23 -17.19
C LEU A 121 13.07 -17.03 -15.67
N SER A 122 12.68 -15.83 -15.20
CA SER A 122 12.73 -15.47 -13.78
C SER A 122 11.41 -15.64 -13.02
N MET A 123 10.28 -15.89 -13.67
CA MET A 123 8.99 -16.03 -13.00
C MET A 123 8.92 -17.26 -12.06
N PRO A 124 8.03 -17.24 -11.03
CA PRO A 124 7.75 -18.40 -10.20
C PRO A 124 7.26 -19.58 -11.05
N GLY A 125 8.11 -20.60 -11.20
CA GLY A 125 7.90 -21.67 -12.16
C GLY A 125 8.23 -21.21 -13.58
N ARG A 126 9.42 -21.53 -14.08
CA ARG A 126 9.78 -21.24 -15.48
C ARG A 126 9.02 -22.19 -16.43
N PRO A 127 8.43 -21.72 -17.54
CA PRO A 127 7.76 -22.57 -18.51
C PRO A 127 8.63 -23.74 -18.97
N THR A 128 8.01 -24.89 -19.23
CA THR A 128 8.70 -26.09 -19.72
C THR A 128 9.28 -25.85 -21.11
N CYS A 129 8.47 -25.30 -22.01
CA CYS A 129 8.88 -24.94 -23.36
C CYS A 129 8.40 -23.53 -23.68
N ALA A 130 9.22 -22.77 -24.41
CA ALA A 130 8.85 -21.48 -24.96
C ALA A 130 9.43 -21.33 -26.37
N TRP A 131 8.63 -20.73 -27.24
CA TRP A 131 9.00 -20.46 -28.63
C TRP A 131 8.53 -19.08 -29.04
N HIS A 132 9.38 -18.43 -29.82
CA HIS A 132 9.06 -17.20 -30.50
C HIS A 132 8.13 -17.49 -31.67
N THR A 133 7.10 -16.66 -31.80
CA THR A 133 6.06 -16.87 -32.79
C THR A 133 6.17 -15.90 -33.98
N GLY A 134 7.24 -15.10 -34.04
CA GLY A 134 7.48 -14.03 -35.01
C GLY A 134 7.19 -12.62 -34.47
N HIS A 135 6.21 -12.48 -33.58
CA HIS A 135 5.82 -11.18 -32.98
C HIS A 135 5.50 -11.25 -31.47
N GLY A 136 5.84 -12.37 -30.83
CA GLY A 136 5.54 -12.65 -29.42
C GLY A 136 6.18 -13.98 -29.00
N ILE A 137 5.99 -14.37 -27.75
CA ILE A 137 6.46 -15.63 -27.17
C ILE A 137 5.24 -16.43 -26.72
N GLN A 138 5.12 -17.67 -27.21
CA GLN A 138 4.21 -18.64 -26.62
C GLN A 138 5.00 -19.61 -25.76
N ALA A 139 4.43 -20.01 -24.63
CA ALA A 139 5.07 -20.94 -23.72
C ALA A 139 4.05 -21.86 -23.06
N CYS A 140 4.52 -23.03 -22.63
CA CYS A 140 3.68 -24.01 -21.97
C CYS A 140 4.32 -24.60 -20.70
N PHE A 141 3.47 -24.92 -19.74
CA PHE A 141 3.80 -25.59 -18.49
C PHE A 141 3.25 -27.01 -18.57
N VAL A 142 4.14 -27.97 -18.86
CA VAL A 142 3.73 -29.37 -19.06
C VAL A 142 3.40 -30.01 -17.73
N LEU A 143 2.29 -30.73 -17.71
CA LEU A 143 1.79 -31.42 -16.54
C LEU A 143 2.38 -32.83 -16.43
N ASP A 144 2.73 -33.25 -15.23
CA ASP A 144 3.17 -34.62 -14.93
C ASP A 144 2.04 -35.65 -15.10
N GLN A 145 0.78 -35.19 -14.97
CA GLN A 145 -0.45 -35.94 -15.17
C GLN A 145 -1.46 -35.10 -15.95
N PRO A 146 -2.25 -35.70 -16.86
CA PRO A 146 -3.27 -34.98 -17.59
C PRO A 146 -4.34 -34.40 -16.65
N TYR A 147 -4.75 -33.16 -16.92
CA TYR A 147 -5.90 -32.54 -16.27
C TYR A 147 -7.18 -32.91 -17.00
N LEU A 148 -8.14 -33.54 -16.31
CA LEU A 148 -9.38 -34.05 -16.88
C LEU A 148 -10.54 -33.07 -16.67
N PHE A 149 -11.30 -32.75 -17.73
CA PHE A 149 -12.44 -31.82 -17.69
C PHE A 149 -13.80 -32.48 -17.39
N GLY A 150 -13.84 -33.81 -17.23
CA GLY A 150 -15.08 -34.57 -17.04
C GLY A 150 -15.73 -34.44 -15.65
N ARG A 151 -15.07 -33.79 -14.66
CA ARG A 151 -15.59 -33.64 -13.30
C ARG A 151 -16.33 -32.31 -13.11
N PRO A 152 -17.41 -32.25 -12.30
CA PRO A 152 -18.06 -30.98 -11.95
C PRO A 152 -17.05 -29.95 -11.43
N GLY A 153 -17.12 -28.71 -11.94
CA GLY A 153 -16.23 -27.61 -11.55
C GLY A 153 -14.79 -27.67 -12.08
N SER A 154 -14.39 -28.74 -12.77
CA SER A 154 -13.02 -28.88 -13.31
C SER A 154 -12.65 -27.77 -14.30
N LEU A 155 -13.56 -27.44 -15.22
CA LEU A 155 -13.37 -26.36 -16.19
C LEU A 155 -13.19 -25.00 -15.48
N GLN A 156 -14.01 -24.70 -14.48
CA GLN A 156 -13.90 -23.47 -13.70
C GLN A 156 -12.58 -23.39 -12.95
N ARG A 157 -12.15 -24.50 -12.34
CA ARG A 157 -10.86 -24.60 -11.65
C ARG A 157 -9.69 -24.40 -12.62
N TYR A 158 -9.71 -25.05 -13.78
CA TYR A 158 -8.70 -24.85 -14.83
C TYR A 158 -8.63 -23.39 -15.27
N THR A 159 -9.76 -22.79 -15.65
CA THR A 159 -9.81 -21.39 -16.10
C THR A 159 -9.36 -20.42 -15.01
N SER A 160 -9.70 -20.69 -13.74
CA SER A 160 -9.24 -19.87 -12.61
C SER A 160 -7.71 -19.89 -12.50
N VAL A 161 -7.09 -21.08 -12.47
CA VAL A 161 -5.64 -21.23 -12.38
C VAL A 161 -4.95 -20.67 -13.62
N SER A 162 -5.41 -21.03 -14.82
CA SER A 162 -4.81 -20.59 -16.08
C SER A 162 -4.93 -19.08 -16.27
N SER A 163 -6.03 -18.44 -15.85
CA SER A 163 -6.14 -16.96 -15.93
C SER A 163 -5.24 -16.25 -14.91
N LYS A 164 -5.05 -16.81 -13.71
CA LYS A 164 -4.07 -16.30 -12.74
C LYS A 164 -2.64 -16.47 -13.27
N LEU A 165 -2.34 -17.61 -13.91
CA LEU A 165 -1.05 -17.86 -14.55
C LEU A 165 -0.79 -16.89 -15.71
N SER A 166 -1.75 -16.67 -16.61
CA SER A 166 -1.61 -15.70 -17.70
C SER A 166 -1.37 -14.29 -17.17
N ARG A 167 -2.09 -13.86 -16.13
CA ARG A 167 -1.85 -12.56 -15.49
C ARG A 167 -0.47 -12.48 -14.85
N MET A 168 -0.04 -13.53 -14.16
CA MET A 168 1.31 -13.64 -13.60
C MET A 168 2.40 -13.62 -14.67
N ALA A 169 2.11 -14.11 -15.88
CA ALA A 169 3.02 -14.07 -17.01
C ALA A 169 2.96 -12.75 -17.79
N MET A 170 2.08 -11.81 -17.42
CA MET A 170 1.72 -10.62 -18.22
C MET A 170 1.32 -11.00 -19.65
N ALA A 171 0.66 -12.14 -19.79
CA ALA A 171 0.22 -12.72 -21.05
C ALA A 171 -1.18 -12.24 -21.45
N ASP A 172 -1.47 -12.38 -22.74
CA ASP A 172 -2.78 -12.16 -23.31
C ASP A 172 -3.84 -13.14 -22.74
N ALA A 173 -5.11 -12.81 -22.98
CA ALA A 173 -6.25 -13.59 -22.48
C ALA A 173 -6.46 -14.91 -23.26
N THR A 174 -5.48 -15.80 -23.21
CA THR A 174 -5.40 -17.08 -23.96
C THR A 174 -5.56 -18.32 -23.07
N PHE A 175 -6.13 -18.15 -21.87
CA PHE A 175 -6.17 -19.15 -20.79
C PHE A 175 -7.33 -20.18 -20.84
N THR A 176 -8.05 -20.26 -21.95
CA THR A 176 -9.19 -21.21 -22.10
C THR A 176 -8.70 -22.53 -22.70
N PRO A 177 -9.26 -23.69 -22.32
CA PRO A 177 -8.74 -24.99 -22.76
C PRO A 177 -8.89 -25.21 -24.28
N GLU A 178 -9.80 -24.50 -24.93
CA GLU A 178 -10.01 -24.59 -26.37
C GLU A 178 -9.15 -23.62 -27.21
N HIS A 179 -8.28 -22.83 -26.56
CA HIS A 179 -7.51 -21.81 -27.23
C HIS A 179 -6.53 -22.40 -28.26
N ALA A 180 -6.26 -21.65 -29.33
CA ALA A 180 -5.35 -22.07 -30.40
C ALA A 180 -3.97 -21.45 -30.20
N PHE A 181 -2.92 -22.26 -30.25
CA PHE A 181 -1.53 -21.83 -30.14
C PHE A 181 -0.77 -22.17 -31.41
N ARG A 182 0.21 -21.34 -31.80
CA ARG A 182 0.95 -21.52 -33.05
C ARG A 182 1.85 -22.75 -32.92
N VAL A 183 1.90 -23.57 -33.97
CA VAL A 183 2.84 -24.68 -34.01
C VAL A 183 4.27 -24.11 -34.04
N PRO A 184 5.18 -24.53 -33.13
CA PRO A 184 6.54 -24.01 -33.11
C PRO A 184 7.26 -24.15 -34.46
N LEU A 185 8.21 -23.25 -34.75
CA LEU A 185 9.06 -23.28 -35.97
C LEU A 185 8.33 -23.09 -37.31
N THR A 186 7.02 -22.83 -37.30
CA THR A 186 6.22 -22.50 -38.50
C THR A 186 6.26 -21.01 -38.84
N LEU A 187 5.83 -20.65 -40.06
CA LEU A 187 5.77 -19.28 -40.53
C LEU A 187 4.57 -18.52 -39.94
N ASN A 188 4.80 -17.28 -39.51
CA ASN A 188 3.76 -16.33 -39.14
C ASN A 188 3.69 -15.20 -40.18
N ASP A 189 2.55 -15.06 -40.83
CA ASP A 189 2.32 -14.07 -41.87
C ASP A 189 1.20 -13.10 -41.46
N LYS A 190 1.60 -11.89 -41.08
CA LYS A 190 0.71 -10.80 -40.68
C LYS A 190 0.47 -9.75 -41.77
N ARG A 191 0.88 -10.00 -43.04
CA ARG A 191 0.76 -9.00 -44.13
C ARG A 191 -0.66 -8.47 -44.37
N TRP A 192 -1.67 -9.28 -44.07
CA TRP A 192 -3.07 -8.87 -44.19
C TRP A 192 -3.52 -7.89 -43.08
N MET A 193 -2.84 -7.88 -41.93
CA MET A 193 -3.06 -6.89 -40.85
C MET A 193 -2.16 -5.68 -40.99
N ASP A 194 -0.91 -5.90 -41.40
CA ASP A 194 0.11 -4.90 -41.62
C ASP A 194 0.87 -5.25 -42.91
N PRO A 195 0.54 -4.60 -44.05
CA PRO A 195 1.18 -4.87 -45.33
C PRO A 195 2.70 -4.72 -45.34
N SER A 196 3.27 -4.00 -44.35
CA SER A 196 4.71 -3.82 -44.20
C SER A 196 5.40 -4.94 -43.41
N ALA A 197 4.65 -5.81 -42.73
CA ALA A 197 5.21 -6.91 -41.96
C ALA A 197 5.73 -8.02 -42.89
N ALA A 198 6.99 -8.42 -42.74
CA ALA A 198 7.50 -9.62 -43.40
C ALA A 198 6.97 -10.89 -42.70
N PRO A 199 6.74 -12.01 -43.42
CA PRO A 199 6.55 -13.31 -42.78
C PRO A 199 7.77 -13.68 -41.94
N ILE A 200 7.58 -14.05 -40.69
CA ILE A 200 8.66 -14.41 -39.77
C ILE A 200 8.49 -15.87 -39.36
N ARG A 201 9.57 -16.65 -39.48
CA ARG A 201 9.60 -18.02 -38.98
C ARG A 201 9.74 -18.01 -37.48
N GLY A 202 8.91 -18.80 -36.78
CA GLY A 202 9.05 -18.98 -35.34
C GLY A 202 10.38 -19.65 -34.98
N GLU A 203 10.84 -19.41 -33.77
CA GLU A 203 12.11 -19.94 -33.25
C GLU A 203 11.88 -20.60 -31.90
N LEU A 204 12.52 -21.73 -31.65
CA LEU A 204 12.52 -22.32 -30.32
C LEU A 204 13.43 -21.48 -29.40
N LEU A 205 12.89 -21.01 -28.28
CA LEU A 205 13.68 -20.36 -27.25
C LEU A 205 14.26 -21.41 -26.31
N TRP A 206 13.41 -22.25 -25.70
CA TRP A 206 13.85 -23.41 -24.91
C TRP A 206 12.81 -24.52 -24.86
N CYS A 207 13.26 -25.73 -24.54
CA CYS A 207 12.42 -26.87 -24.23
C CYS A 207 13.15 -27.76 -23.22
N ASP A 208 12.75 -27.65 -21.95
CA ASP A 208 13.29 -28.42 -20.83
C ASP A 208 12.43 -29.67 -20.55
N GLU A 209 12.91 -30.59 -19.73
CA GLU A 209 12.17 -31.80 -19.31
C GLU A 209 11.31 -31.57 -18.06
N ARG A 210 11.18 -30.32 -17.61
CA ARG A 210 10.46 -29.99 -16.38
C ARG A 210 8.96 -30.22 -16.55
N MET A 211 8.37 -30.94 -15.61
CA MET A 211 6.92 -31.12 -15.50
C MET A 211 6.40 -30.59 -14.16
N TYR A 212 5.11 -30.29 -14.11
CA TYR A 212 4.42 -29.76 -12.95
C TYR A 212 3.18 -30.58 -12.63
N SER A 213 2.88 -30.77 -11.35
CA SER A 213 1.50 -31.11 -11.00
C SER A 213 0.61 -29.88 -11.16
N PHE A 214 -0.65 -30.08 -11.52
CA PHE A 214 -1.62 -28.98 -11.57
C PHE A 214 -1.77 -28.28 -10.20
N ALA A 215 -1.63 -29.04 -9.11
CA ALA A 215 -1.65 -28.50 -7.74
C ALA A 215 -0.48 -27.54 -7.49
N GLN A 216 0.74 -27.89 -7.92
CA GLN A 216 1.90 -27.00 -7.81
C GLN A 216 1.68 -25.67 -8.54
N LEU A 217 1.15 -25.70 -9.77
CA LEU A 217 0.84 -24.46 -10.50
C LEU A 217 -0.27 -23.65 -9.82
N ALA A 218 -1.30 -24.33 -9.30
CA ALA A 218 -2.37 -23.69 -8.55
C ALA A 218 -1.85 -22.98 -7.29
N ASP A 219 -0.95 -23.64 -6.53
CA ASP A 219 -0.33 -23.08 -5.33
C ASP A 219 0.59 -21.89 -5.67
N GLN A 220 1.36 -21.97 -6.76
CA GLN A 220 2.23 -20.89 -7.23
C GLN A 220 1.43 -19.61 -7.54
N VAL A 221 0.30 -19.73 -8.22
CA VAL A 221 -0.53 -18.58 -8.60
C VAL A 221 -1.52 -18.17 -7.51
N ALA A 222 -1.68 -18.97 -6.45
CA ALA A 222 -2.64 -18.71 -5.38
C ALA A 222 -2.36 -17.38 -4.68
N GLN A 223 -1.08 -17.04 -4.46
CA GLN A 223 -0.63 -15.79 -3.83
C GLN A 223 -0.42 -14.63 -4.82
N TYR A 224 -0.78 -14.80 -6.10
CA TYR A 224 -0.60 -13.78 -7.12
C TYR A 224 -1.89 -12.96 -7.36
N GLY A 225 -1.71 -11.64 -7.49
CA GLY A 225 -2.76 -10.69 -7.80
C GLY A 225 -3.49 -10.17 -6.55
N ILE A 226 -4.22 -9.08 -6.74
CA ILE A 226 -5.01 -8.40 -5.69
C ILE A 226 -6.42 -8.02 -6.16
N ASP A 227 -6.87 -8.55 -7.30
CA ASP A 227 -8.15 -8.16 -7.89
C ASP A 227 -9.33 -8.42 -6.95
N GLU A 228 -9.28 -9.51 -6.19
CA GLU A 228 -10.27 -9.84 -5.17
C GLU A 228 -10.35 -8.74 -4.09
N HIS A 229 -9.21 -8.23 -3.62
CA HIS A 229 -9.14 -7.14 -2.64
C HIS A 229 -9.59 -5.80 -3.22
N VAL A 230 -9.23 -5.51 -4.48
CA VAL A 230 -9.66 -4.28 -5.17
C VAL A 230 -11.16 -4.33 -5.42
N ALA A 231 -11.69 -5.46 -5.89
CA ALA A 231 -13.11 -5.67 -6.14
C ALA A 231 -13.92 -5.58 -4.85
N GLN A 232 -13.45 -6.22 -3.77
CA GLN A 232 -14.08 -6.11 -2.44
C GLN A 232 -14.14 -4.65 -1.99
N ALA A 233 -13.04 -3.92 -2.08
CA ALA A 233 -13.00 -2.52 -1.66
C ALA A 233 -13.87 -1.60 -2.54
N GLN A 234 -13.98 -1.89 -3.83
CA GLN A 234 -14.92 -1.22 -4.72
C GLN A 234 -16.37 -1.53 -4.34
N GLU A 235 -16.67 -2.78 -3.98
CA GLU A 235 -17.99 -3.17 -3.52
C GLU A 235 -18.34 -2.53 -2.18
N GLU A 236 -17.42 -2.48 -1.21
CA GLU A 236 -17.56 -1.73 0.04
C GLU A 236 -17.79 -0.23 -0.22
N ALA A 237 -17.11 0.34 -1.22
CA ALA A 237 -17.33 1.75 -1.61
C ALA A 237 -18.72 1.99 -2.19
N ARG A 238 -19.32 0.98 -2.85
CA ARG A 238 -20.69 1.02 -3.40
C ARG A 238 -21.75 0.79 -2.32
N THR A 239 -21.50 -0.18 -1.44
CA THR A 239 -22.47 -0.67 -0.43
C THR A 239 -22.38 0.06 0.90
N GLY A 240 -21.37 0.92 1.10
CA GLY A 240 -21.09 1.69 2.31
C GLY A 240 -22.33 2.14 3.08
N VAL A 241 -22.68 1.30 4.05
CA VAL A 241 -23.80 1.27 4.99
C VAL A 241 -24.53 2.60 5.19
N TRP A 242 -25.68 2.70 4.53
CA TRP A 242 -26.95 3.01 5.16
C TRP A 242 -27.88 1.88 4.71
N GLU A 243 -28.60 1.23 5.62
CA GLU A 243 -29.65 0.29 5.23
C GLU A 243 -30.53 0.99 4.19
N ASP A 244 -30.51 0.46 2.97
CA ASP A 244 -31.43 0.85 1.92
C ASP A 244 -32.77 0.18 2.27
N ASN A 245 -33.39 0.65 3.35
CA ASN A 245 -34.79 0.40 3.58
C ASN A 245 -35.53 1.22 2.51
N ASP A 246 -36.10 0.48 1.56
CA ASP A 246 -36.93 0.87 0.42
C ASP A 246 -36.23 1.08 -0.93
N LEU A 247 -35.62 0.02 -1.49
CA LEU A 247 -35.71 -0.17 -2.94
C LEU A 247 -37.19 -0.25 -3.31
N THR A 248 -37.68 0.73 -4.07
CA THR A 248 -39.10 0.80 -4.43
C THR A 248 -39.43 -0.27 -5.47
N ASP A 249 -40.10 -1.34 -5.05
CA ASP A 249 -40.83 -2.23 -5.97
C ASP A 249 -41.95 -1.41 -6.62
N THR A 250 -41.64 -0.84 -7.79
CA THR A 250 -42.52 0.07 -8.51
C THR A 250 -43.19 -0.72 -9.64
N PRO A 251 -44.52 -0.88 -9.64
CA PRO A 251 -45.23 -1.47 -10.76
C PRO A 251 -44.90 -0.72 -12.07
N TYR A 252 -44.83 -1.43 -13.19
CA TYR A 252 -44.54 -0.83 -14.50
C TYR A 252 -45.40 0.41 -14.83
N PRO A 253 -46.71 0.46 -14.51
CA PRO A 253 -47.55 1.64 -14.75
C PRO A 253 -47.11 2.92 -14.04
N ASP A 254 -46.31 2.80 -12.98
CA ASP A 254 -45.89 3.91 -12.13
C ASP A 254 -44.46 4.38 -12.47
N LEU A 255 -43.84 3.77 -13.49
CA LEU A 255 -42.58 4.27 -14.05
C LEU A 255 -42.80 5.59 -14.82
N PRO A 256 -41.84 6.53 -14.80
CA PRO A 256 -41.92 7.77 -15.56
C PRO A 256 -42.24 7.55 -17.04
N ASP A 257 -43.11 8.38 -17.61
CA ASP A 257 -43.60 8.23 -18.98
C ASP A 257 -42.48 8.15 -20.01
N ASN A 258 -41.45 8.98 -19.87
CA ASN A 258 -40.30 8.97 -20.77
C ASN A 258 -39.49 7.66 -20.70
N LEU A 259 -39.47 6.99 -19.54
CA LEU A 259 -38.78 5.72 -19.37
C LEU A 259 -39.60 4.57 -19.96
N ARG A 260 -40.92 4.59 -19.81
CA ARG A 260 -41.82 3.62 -20.46
C ARG A 260 -41.76 3.75 -21.98
N GLN A 261 -41.82 4.97 -22.50
CA GLN A 261 -41.65 5.25 -23.93
C GLN A 261 -40.31 4.74 -24.46
N ASP A 262 -39.21 4.96 -23.73
CA ASP A 262 -37.88 4.43 -24.12
C ASP A 262 -37.86 2.90 -24.18
N ILE A 263 -38.56 2.22 -23.27
CA ILE A 263 -38.66 0.75 -23.22
C ILE A 263 -39.50 0.21 -24.38
N GLU A 264 -40.61 0.87 -24.69
CA GLU A 264 -41.57 0.43 -25.71
C GLU A 264 -41.19 0.85 -27.13
N ALA A 265 -40.29 1.83 -27.28
CA ALA A 265 -39.84 2.33 -28.57
C ALA A 265 -39.07 1.28 -29.40
N ARG A 266 -39.05 1.50 -30.72
CA ARG A 266 -38.23 0.73 -31.66
C ARG A 266 -36.82 1.30 -31.75
N HIS A 267 -35.82 0.44 -31.69
CA HIS A 267 -34.40 0.78 -31.60
C HIS A 267 -33.58 0.07 -32.67
N GLN A 268 -32.74 0.82 -33.39
CA GLN A 268 -31.81 0.25 -34.35
C GLN A 268 -30.73 -0.62 -33.65
N GLU A 269 -30.20 -0.14 -32.51
CA GLU A 269 -29.14 -0.78 -31.71
C GLU A 269 -29.65 -1.39 -30.40
N ARG A 270 -30.39 -2.50 -30.53
CA ARG A 270 -31.16 -3.13 -29.43
C ARG A 270 -30.33 -3.55 -28.20
N SER A 271 -29.07 -4.00 -28.36
CA SER A 271 -28.23 -4.40 -27.21
C SER A 271 -27.77 -3.19 -26.40
N THR A 272 -27.30 -2.16 -27.10
CA THR A 272 -26.75 -0.94 -26.51
C THR A 272 -27.86 -0.15 -25.81
N THR A 273 -29.05 -0.11 -26.41
CA THR A 273 -30.19 0.56 -25.80
C THR A 273 -30.70 -0.16 -24.56
N MET A 274 -30.83 -1.50 -24.57
CA MET A 274 -31.20 -2.26 -23.35
C MET A 274 -30.23 -1.95 -22.21
N PHE A 275 -28.92 -1.99 -22.49
CA PHE A 275 -27.89 -1.69 -21.51
C PHE A 275 -28.01 -0.24 -20.97
N ARG A 276 -28.30 0.73 -21.83
CA ARG A 276 -28.53 2.13 -21.44
C ARG A 276 -29.76 2.31 -20.55
N ILE A 277 -30.87 1.66 -20.89
CA ILE A 277 -32.13 1.73 -20.13
C ILE A 277 -31.98 1.07 -18.76
N VAL A 278 -31.45 -0.16 -18.72
CA VAL A 278 -31.13 -0.85 -17.45
C VAL A 278 -30.24 0.04 -16.60
N GLY A 279 -29.20 0.65 -17.20
CA GLY A 279 -28.28 1.51 -16.46
C GLY A 279 -28.92 2.79 -15.93
N ARG A 280 -29.89 3.35 -16.67
CA ARG A 280 -30.71 4.49 -16.22
C ARG A 280 -31.60 4.10 -15.06
N MET A 281 -32.26 2.94 -15.11
CA MET A 281 -33.13 2.47 -14.03
C MET A 281 -32.36 2.15 -12.74
N VAL A 282 -31.17 1.57 -12.85
CA VAL A 282 -30.28 1.34 -11.69
C VAL A 282 -29.90 2.66 -11.02
N ARG A 283 -29.49 3.69 -11.79
CA ARG A 283 -29.18 5.03 -11.24
C ARG A 283 -30.38 5.68 -10.54
N MET A 284 -31.59 5.39 -10.99
CA MET A 284 -32.82 5.95 -10.43
C MET A 284 -33.29 5.25 -9.14
N GLY A 285 -32.67 4.10 -8.79
CA GLY A 285 -32.90 3.36 -7.55
C GLY A 285 -34.00 2.29 -7.62
N TYR A 286 -34.33 1.79 -8.81
CA TYR A 286 -35.34 0.72 -8.96
C TYR A 286 -34.77 -0.65 -8.56
N SER A 287 -35.65 -1.53 -8.02
CA SER A 287 -35.28 -2.91 -7.68
C SER A 287 -34.93 -3.73 -8.93
N ASP A 288 -34.07 -4.74 -8.79
CA ASP A 288 -33.70 -5.62 -9.92
C ASP A 288 -34.93 -6.31 -10.52
N ARG A 289 -35.89 -6.68 -9.66
CA ARG A 289 -37.18 -7.21 -10.07
C ARG A 289 -37.94 -6.22 -10.96
N THR A 290 -38.06 -4.96 -10.53
CA THR A 290 -38.72 -3.91 -11.32
C THR A 290 -38.04 -3.72 -12.68
N ILE A 291 -36.71 -3.70 -12.70
CA ILE A 291 -35.93 -3.48 -13.91
C ILE A 291 -36.12 -4.62 -14.91
N VAL A 292 -35.97 -5.87 -14.45
CA VAL A 292 -36.14 -7.04 -15.31
C VAL A 292 -37.58 -7.12 -15.85
N GLN A 293 -38.59 -6.89 -15.00
CA GLN A 293 -39.99 -6.87 -15.42
C GLN A 293 -40.29 -5.75 -16.42
N ALA A 294 -39.66 -4.58 -16.26
CA ALA A 294 -39.84 -3.47 -17.18
C ALA A 294 -39.22 -3.74 -18.55
N ILE A 295 -38.02 -4.30 -18.61
CA ILE A 295 -37.35 -4.66 -19.88
C ILE A 295 -38.15 -5.73 -20.65
N GLN A 296 -38.83 -6.64 -19.97
CA GLN A 296 -39.71 -7.63 -20.59
C GLN A 296 -40.92 -7.03 -21.32
N ARG A 297 -41.28 -5.77 -21.05
CA ARG A 297 -42.36 -5.06 -21.76
C ARG A 297 -41.90 -4.44 -23.07
N GLY A 298 -40.60 -4.35 -23.32
CA GLY A 298 -40.07 -3.78 -24.56
C GLY A 298 -40.15 -4.76 -25.74
N PRO A 299 -40.97 -4.49 -26.77
CA PRO A 299 -41.21 -5.43 -27.87
C PRO A 299 -39.92 -5.74 -28.64
N ASP A 300 -39.06 -4.75 -28.87
CA ASP A 300 -37.77 -4.92 -29.55
C ASP A 300 -36.77 -5.84 -28.81
N PHE A 301 -36.85 -5.85 -27.47
CA PHE A 301 -36.01 -6.69 -26.63
C PHE A 301 -36.52 -8.14 -26.60
N VAL A 302 -37.84 -8.31 -26.49
CA VAL A 302 -38.48 -9.62 -26.57
C VAL A 302 -38.25 -10.25 -27.94
N ASP A 303 -38.43 -9.49 -29.03
CA ASP A 303 -38.21 -9.97 -30.40
C ASP A 303 -36.77 -10.40 -30.64
N LYS A 304 -35.79 -9.70 -30.05
CA LYS A 304 -34.37 -10.03 -30.23
C LYS A 304 -33.90 -11.21 -29.38
N TYR A 305 -34.31 -11.26 -28.12
CA TYR A 305 -33.76 -12.21 -27.15
C TYR A 305 -34.69 -13.39 -26.84
N GLY A 306 -35.97 -13.29 -27.18
CA GLY A 306 -37.00 -14.29 -26.92
C GLY A 306 -37.05 -14.66 -25.43
N SER A 307 -37.05 -15.96 -25.16
CA SER A 307 -37.00 -16.50 -23.79
C SER A 307 -35.75 -16.11 -22.98
N ARG A 308 -34.69 -15.61 -23.63
CA ARG A 308 -33.44 -15.18 -22.96
C ARG A 308 -33.45 -13.74 -22.49
N VAL A 309 -34.49 -12.96 -22.76
CA VAL A 309 -34.55 -11.54 -22.38
C VAL A 309 -34.33 -11.34 -20.87
N PHE A 310 -34.80 -12.28 -20.05
CA PHE A 310 -34.59 -12.28 -18.60
C PHE A 310 -33.09 -12.41 -18.25
N ALA A 311 -32.43 -13.46 -18.77
CA ALA A 311 -31.02 -13.70 -18.51
C ALA A 311 -30.12 -12.60 -19.08
N GLU A 312 -30.50 -11.96 -20.20
CA GLU A 312 -29.75 -10.83 -20.75
C GLU A 312 -29.95 -9.54 -19.94
N ALA A 313 -31.15 -9.28 -19.43
CA ALA A 313 -31.40 -8.19 -18.51
C ALA A 313 -30.61 -8.37 -17.19
N GLU A 314 -30.56 -9.59 -16.65
CA GLU A 314 -29.73 -9.94 -15.49
C GLU A 314 -28.23 -9.80 -15.79
N LYS A 315 -27.75 -10.20 -16.98
CA LYS A 315 -26.36 -9.96 -17.39
C LYS A 315 -26.05 -8.48 -17.53
N CYS A 316 -26.97 -7.68 -18.07
CA CYS A 316 -26.84 -6.24 -18.12
C CYS A 316 -26.76 -5.68 -16.71
N LEU A 317 -27.69 -6.05 -15.81
CA LEU A 317 -27.69 -5.68 -14.40
C LEU A 317 -26.39 -6.05 -13.71
N ALA A 318 -25.91 -7.29 -13.87
CA ALA A 318 -24.66 -7.75 -13.31
C ALA A 318 -23.47 -6.91 -13.81
N LYS A 319 -23.37 -6.66 -15.12
CA LYS A 319 -22.31 -5.81 -15.71
C LYS A 319 -22.40 -4.34 -15.28
N ILE A 320 -23.61 -3.85 -15.03
CA ILE A 320 -23.91 -2.49 -14.64
C ILE A 320 -23.60 -2.28 -13.15
N ARG A 321 -24.03 -3.21 -12.31
CA ARG A 321 -23.77 -3.25 -10.86
C ARG A 321 -22.32 -3.62 -10.56
N ASP A 322 -21.63 -4.34 -11.46
CA ASP A 322 -20.17 -4.47 -11.51
C ASP A 322 -19.47 -3.11 -11.70
N GLY A 323 -20.25 -2.02 -11.86
CA GLY A 323 -19.86 -0.65 -11.54
C GLY A 323 -19.10 0.07 -12.63
N LYS A 324 -18.68 -0.62 -13.69
CA LYS A 324 -17.92 -0.01 -14.80
C LYS A 324 -18.75 0.97 -15.66
N TYR A 325 -20.08 0.89 -15.63
CA TYR A 325 -20.95 1.54 -16.64
C TYR A 325 -22.06 2.45 -16.11
N VAL A 326 -22.43 2.36 -14.83
CA VAL A 326 -23.54 3.14 -14.27
C VAL A 326 -23.07 4.25 -13.36
N TYR A 327 -21.99 3.98 -12.67
CA TYR A 327 -21.28 4.92 -11.85
C TYR A 327 -19.93 5.09 -12.53
N GLY A 328 -19.67 6.24 -13.14
CA GLY A 328 -18.30 6.63 -13.51
C GLY A 328 -17.45 6.87 -12.26
N THR A 329 -17.57 6.04 -11.22
CA THR A 329 -17.11 6.34 -9.89
C THR A 329 -15.63 6.02 -9.76
N THR A 330 -14.87 7.04 -10.07
CA THR A 330 -13.75 7.60 -9.28
C THR A 330 -13.97 7.66 -7.75
N MET A 331 -14.92 6.91 -7.17
CA MET A 331 -15.11 6.83 -5.72
C MET A 331 -14.32 5.65 -5.18
N ALA A 332 -13.11 5.95 -4.69
CA ALA A 332 -12.33 5.01 -3.90
C ALA A 332 -13.06 4.72 -2.55
N PRO A 333 -12.81 3.62 -1.84
CA PRO A 333 -13.45 3.32 -0.53
C PRO A 333 -13.22 4.42 0.52
N ARG A 334 -14.01 4.47 1.61
CA ARG A 334 -13.68 5.35 2.76
C ARG A 334 -12.30 4.99 3.31
N LEU A 335 -11.58 5.97 3.87
CA LEU A 335 -10.39 5.64 4.66
C LEU A 335 -10.85 4.80 5.86
N LYS A 336 -10.30 3.59 6.01
CA LYS A 336 -10.58 2.72 7.15
C LYS A 336 -9.56 3.05 8.24
N THR A 337 -10.04 3.38 9.43
CA THR A 337 -9.21 3.42 10.64
C THR A 337 -9.24 2.01 11.22
N TYR A 338 -8.08 1.36 11.31
CA TYR A 338 -8.02 -0.05 11.73
C TYR A 338 -8.31 -0.24 13.21
N ASN A 339 -7.98 0.77 14.00
CA ASN A 339 -8.04 0.70 15.44
C ASN A 339 -9.20 1.56 15.92
N VAL A 340 -10.30 0.91 16.28
CA VAL A 340 -11.46 1.56 16.90
C VAL A 340 -11.18 1.64 18.41
N PRO A 341 -11.29 2.82 19.03
CA PRO A 341 -11.01 2.97 20.44
C PRO A 341 -12.14 2.38 21.30
N VAL A 342 -11.77 1.77 22.41
CA VAL A 342 -12.64 1.42 23.53
C VAL A 342 -12.66 2.60 24.49
N THR A 343 -13.82 3.19 24.68
CA THR A 343 -14.03 4.36 25.54
C THR A 343 -14.25 3.93 26.98
N ILE A 344 -13.52 4.55 27.92
CA ILE A 344 -13.63 4.28 29.35
C ILE A 344 -13.85 5.61 30.09
N ASP A 345 -14.98 5.73 30.77
CA ASP A 345 -15.31 6.92 31.56
C ASP A 345 -14.41 6.99 32.81
N ILE A 346 -14.00 8.18 33.21
CA ILE A 346 -13.10 8.37 34.35
C ILE A 346 -13.73 7.90 35.67
N ASP A 347 -15.04 8.00 35.79
CA ASP A 347 -15.80 7.57 36.97
C ASP A 347 -15.76 6.04 37.15
N SER A 348 -15.51 5.29 36.08
CA SER A 348 -15.29 3.83 36.13
C SER A 348 -13.87 3.46 36.54
N CYS A 349 -12.93 4.41 36.54
CA CYS A 349 -11.54 4.17 36.90
C CYS A 349 -11.33 4.27 38.41
N ASP A 350 -10.53 3.37 38.98
CA ASP A 350 -10.11 3.46 40.38
C ASP A 350 -9.41 4.79 40.67
N GLU A 351 -9.61 5.35 41.87
CA GLU A 351 -8.86 6.51 42.33
C GLU A 351 -7.35 6.23 42.38
N LEU A 352 -6.54 7.28 42.23
CA LEU A 352 -5.09 7.16 42.39
C LEU A 352 -4.73 6.87 43.84
N GLU A 353 -3.83 5.91 44.04
CA GLU A 353 -3.30 5.64 45.38
C GLU A 353 -2.56 6.87 45.91
N PRO A 354 -2.69 7.20 47.22
CA PRO A 354 -1.99 8.35 47.80
C PRO A 354 -0.46 8.30 47.63
N THR A 355 0.10 7.08 47.56
CA THR A 355 1.51 6.83 47.24
C THR A 355 1.88 7.27 45.82
N PHE A 356 1.00 7.04 44.85
CA PHE A 356 1.18 7.46 43.46
C PHE A 356 1.06 8.97 43.32
N GLU A 357 0.08 9.60 43.98
CA GLU A 357 -0.05 11.06 43.97
C GLU A 357 1.21 11.76 44.49
N ARG A 358 1.78 11.27 45.60
CA ARG A 358 3.06 11.78 46.10
C ARG A 358 4.21 11.64 45.11
N LYS A 359 4.20 10.60 44.25
CA LYS A 359 5.21 10.46 43.18
C LYS A 359 5.01 11.50 42.08
N LEU A 360 3.77 11.81 41.70
CA LEU A 360 3.46 12.90 40.78
C LEU A 360 3.93 14.25 41.35
N ASP A 361 3.65 14.52 42.62
CA ASP A 361 4.08 15.76 43.28
C ASP A 361 5.60 15.89 43.30
N ARG A 362 6.31 14.81 43.65
CA ARG A 362 7.77 14.79 43.62
C ARG A 362 8.32 14.99 42.21
N TYR A 363 7.69 14.42 41.18
CA TYR A 363 8.09 14.67 39.79
C TYR A 363 7.92 16.14 39.42
N ALA A 364 6.81 16.77 39.81
CA ALA A 364 6.54 18.19 39.61
C ALA A 364 7.63 19.06 40.28
N GLU A 365 7.97 18.76 41.53
CA GLU A 365 8.98 19.45 42.33
C GLU A 365 10.38 19.35 41.69
N ILE A 366 10.82 18.14 41.32
CA ILE A 366 12.14 17.90 40.70
C ILE A 366 12.31 18.69 39.40
N ASN A 367 11.25 18.81 38.61
CA ASN A 367 11.31 19.49 37.32
C ASN A 367 10.93 20.99 37.41
N GLY A 368 10.58 21.49 38.60
CA GLY A 368 10.29 22.91 38.82
C GLY A 368 9.03 23.42 38.14
N PHE A 369 8.00 22.58 37.94
CA PHE A 369 6.72 23.00 37.36
C PHE A 369 5.52 22.35 38.04
N ALA A 370 4.36 23.00 38.00
CA ALA A 370 3.11 22.43 38.50
C ALA A 370 2.44 21.53 37.44
N LEU A 371 1.99 20.34 37.85
CA LEU A 371 1.21 19.46 36.97
C LEU A 371 -0.21 19.98 36.82
N SER A 372 -0.71 20.03 35.58
CA SER A 372 -2.11 20.41 35.33
C SER A 372 -3.07 19.33 35.85
N PRO A 373 -4.32 19.69 36.21
CA PRO A 373 -5.33 18.72 36.65
C PRO A 373 -5.54 17.59 35.63
N ARG A 374 -5.46 17.91 34.34
CA ARG A 374 -5.55 16.95 33.24
C ARG A 374 -4.51 15.82 33.33
N VAL A 375 -3.28 16.13 33.79
CA VAL A 375 -2.24 15.09 33.97
C VAL A 375 -2.64 14.09 35.05
N ARG A 376 -3.29 14.55 36.13
CA ARG A 376 -3.77 13.67 37.20
C ARG A 376 -4.93 12.80 36.73
N THR A 377 -5.91 13.38 36.02
CA THR A 377 -7.02 12.64 35.40
C THR A 377 -6.49 11.56 34.44
N ALA A 378 -5.54 11.91 33.57
CA ALA A 378 -4.93 10.96 32.66
C ALA A 378 -4.15 9.86 33.40
N ALA A 379 -3.40 10.21 34.45
CA ALA A 379 -2.68 9.23 35.27
C ALA A 379 -3.62 8.25 35.97
N ARG A 380 -4.79 8.70 36.45
CA ARG A 380 -5.84 7.84 37.02
C ARG A 380 -6.31 6.80 35.99
N PHE A 381 -6.71 7.28 34.81
CA PHE A 381 -7.13 6.42 33.70
C PHE A 381 -6.03 5.42 33.30
N HIS A 382 -4.79 5.88 33.04
CA HIS A 382 -3.68 5.02 32.63
C HIS A 382 -3.35 3.96 33.67
N ASN A 383 -3.36 4.32 34.95
CA ASN A 383 -3.06 3.41 36.04
C ASN A 383 -4.15 2.33 36.18
N HIS A 384 -5.42 2.72 36.09
CA HIS A 384 -6.54 1.78 36.12
C HIS A 384 -6.48 0.80 34.93
N MET A 385 -6.22 1.29 33.72
CA MET A 385 -6.05 0.44 32.53
C MET A 385 -4.89 -0.53 32.67
N PHE A 386 -3.73 -0.03 33.09
CA PHE A 386 -2.56 -0.87 33.29
C PHE A 386 -2.82 -1.97 34.33
N LYS A 387 -3.52 -1.67 35.43
CA LYS A 387 -3.89 -2.67 36.46
C LYS A 387 -4.86 -3.72 35.95
N THR A 388 -5.89 -3.29 35.21
CA THR A 388 -7.02 -4.11 34.78
C THR A 388 -6.67 -5.04 33.63
N TYR A 389 -5.92 -4.55 32.64
CA TYR A 389 -5.63 -5.30 31.42
C TYR A 389 -4.16 -5.72 31.33
N ARG A 390 -3.90 -6.81 30.60
CA ARG A 390 -2.53 -7.31 30.39
C ARG A 390 -1.76 -6.47 29.36
N SER A 391 -2.45 -6.04 28.31
CA SER A 391 -1.87 -5.34 27.19
C SER A 391 -2.88 -4.40 26.55
N GLY A 392 -2.39 -3.37 25.89
CA GLY A 392 -3.23 -2.38 25.23
C GLY A 392 -2.44 -1.18 24.72
N VAL A 393 -3.14 -0.28 24.06
CA VAL A 393 -2.63 1.02 23.64
C VAL A 393 -3.40 2.09 24.39
N LEU A 394 -2.71 2.96 25.11
CA LEU A 394 -3.31 4.11 25.77
C LEU A 394 -3.27 5.29 24.82
N GLU A 395 -4.43 5.63 24.27
CA GLU A 395 -4.61 6.85 23.49
C GLU A 395 -5.04 7.98 24.42
N SER A 396 -4.21 9.02 24.49
CA SER A 396 -4.52 10.22 25.26
C SER A 396 -3.86 11.42 24.61
N PRO A 397 -4.48 12.61 24.70
CA PRO A 397 -3.99 13.79 24.02
C PRO A 397 -2.49 14.08 24.28
N CYS A 398 -1.81 14.63 23.27
CA CYS A 398 -0.45 15.13 23.43
C CYS A 398 -0.38 16.15 24.59
N GLY A 399 0.60 15.98 25.48
CA GLY A 399 0.73 16.80 26.70
C GLY A 399 -0.08 16.30 27.91
N ALA A 400 -0.89 15.24 27.79
CA ALA A 400 -1.68 14.71 28.93
C ALA A 400 -0.84 13.98 30.00
N GLY A 401 0.50 14.05 29.93
CA GLY A 401 1.38 13.42 30.92
C GLY A 401 1.56 11.91 30.79
N LYS A 402 1.40 11.32 29.59
CA LYS A 402 1.62 9.87 29.33
C LYS A 402 2.98 9.37 29.87
N SER A 403 4.07 10.00 29.44
CA SER A 403 5.42 9.65 29.93
C SER A 403 5.58 9.94 31.42
N THR A 404 4.97 11.03 31.93
CA THR A 404 4.98 11.36 33.37
C THR A 404 4.34 10.28 34.22
N TRP A 405 3.15 9.79 33.81
CA TRP A 405 2.50 8.64 34.43
C TRP A 405 3.42 7.42 34.42
N ALA A 406 4.00 7.09 33.25
CA ALA A 406 4.86 5.92 33.12
C ALA A 406 6.07 6.00 34.06
N PHE A 407 6.72 7.16 34.15
CA PHE A 407 7.87 7.35 35.05
C PHE A 407 7.48 7.16 36.52
N CYS A 408 6.36 7.75 36.95
CA CYS A 408 5.90 7.63 38.33
C CYS A 408 5.46 6.20 38.66
N HIS A 409 4.76 5.53 37.73
CA HIS A 409 4.31 4.15 37.87
C HIS A 409 5.50 3.20 37.99
N ILE A 410 6.48 3.30 37.09
CA ILE A 410 7.71 2.49 37.14
C ILE A 410 8.47 2.77 38.44
N ALA A 411 8.67 4.04 38.80
CA ALA A 411 9.41 4.42 39.99
C ALA A 411 8.77 3.92 41.30
N LEU A 412 7.44 3.75 41.32
CA LEU A 412 6.68 3.27 42.47
C LEU A 412 6.68 1.74 42.58
N HIS A 413 6.53 1.03 41.46
CA HIS A 413 6.24 -0.41 41.46
C HIS A 413 7.41 -1.30 41.07
N ALA A 414 8.47 -0.76 40.47
CA ALA A 414 9.60 -1.58 40.05
C ALA A 414 10.46 -2.04 41.24
N GLY A 415 10.80 -3.33 41.23
CA GLY A 415 11.60 -3.98 42.26
C GLY A 415 12.17 -5.32 41.80
N PRO A 416 12.80 -6.10 42.69
CA PRO A 416 13.44 -7.37 42.33
C PRO A 416 12.49 -8.41 41.71
N THR A 417 11.21 -8.38 42.07
CA THR A 417 10.14 -9.29 41.57
C THR A 417 9.36 -8.72 40.39
N ASP A 418 9.50 -7.41 40.15
CA ASP A 418 8.65 -6.64 39.25
C ASP A 418 9.55 -5.81 38.33
N ARG A 419 10.02 -6.46 37.27
CA ARG A 419 10.85 -5.82 36.25
C ARG A 419 10.00 -4.92 35.35
N TYR A 420 10.53 -3.73 35.06
CA TYR A 420 9.95 -2.79 34.11
C TYR A 420 10.94 -2.44 33.00
N ILE A 421 10.42 -2.38 31.77
CA ILE A 421 11.16 -1.93 30.60
C ILE A 421 10.44 -0.73 29.99
N TYR A 422 11.07 0.44 30.02
CA TYR A 422 10.59 1.63 29.36
C TYR A 422 11.28 1.80 28.01
N VAL A 423 10.53 2.02 26.94
CA VAL A 423 11.06 1.98 25.58
C VAL A 423 10.80 3.30 24.86
N THR A 424 11.84 3.94 24.35
CA THR A 424 11.77 5.25 23.64
C THR A 424 12.33 5.16 22.22
N GLU A 425 11.98 6.10 21.34
CA GLU A 425 12.44 6.05 19.95
C GLU A 425 13.96 6.28 19.81
N THR A 426 14.50 7.29 20.51
CA THR A 426 15.90 7.73 20.35
C THR A 426 16.76 7.46 21.58
N VAL A 427 18.08 7.46 21.40
CA VAL A 427 19.06 7.33 22.49
C VAL A 427 18.96 8.51 23.46
N ASP A 428 18.82 9.73 22.96
CA ASP A 428 18.71 10.91 23.85
C ASP A 428 17.43 10.86 24.70
N ALA A 429 16.30 10.42 24.12
CA ALA A 429 15.06 10.22 24.85
C ALA A 429 15.20 9.12 25.91
N LEU A 430 15.94 8.04 25.61
CA LEU A 430 16.24 6.97 26.55
C LEU A 430 16.99 7.51 27.77
N TYR A 431 18.06 8.30 27.56
CA TYR A 431 18.85 8.87 28.66
C TYR A 431 18.01 9.83 29.51
N ARG A 432 17.24 10.74 28.88
CA ARG A 432 16.33 11.63 29.61
C ARG A 432 15.29 10.86 30.44
N ALA A 433 14.70 9.82 29.87
CA ALA A 433 13.74 8.98 30.59
C ALA A 433 14.41 8.23 31.76
N ALA A 434 15.59 7.66 31.54
CA ALA A 434 16.34 6.95 32.57
C ALA A 434 16.71 7.87 33.74
N ASP A 435 17.18 9.09 33.46
CA ASP A 435 17.56 10.07 34.48
C ASP A 435 16.34 10.58 35.25
N ALA A 436 15.22 10.84 34.55
CA ALA A 436 13.95 11.20 35.16
C ALA A 436 13.45 10.11 36.13
N ILE A 437 13.40 8.85 35.69
CA ILE A 437 12.98 7.73 36.56
C ILE A 437 13.95 7.59 37.74
N GLN A 438 15.26 7.67 37.50
CA GLN A 438 16.28 7.52 38.54
C GLN A 438 16.14 8.58 39.65
N SER A 439 15.71 9.80 39.33
CA SER A 439 15.45 10.84 40.33
C SER A 439 14.22 10.56 41.23
N LEU A 440 13.31 9.70 40.77
CA LEU A 440 12.07 9.34 41.45
C LEU A 440 12.18 8.07 42.31
N THR A 441 13.24 7.28 42.16
CA THR A 441 13.37 5.97 42.79
C THR A 441 14.80 5.65 43.22
N GLU A 442 14.93 4.83 44.26
CA GLU A 442 16.21 4.30 44.72
C GLU A 442 16.64 3.07 43.92
N THR A 443 15.69 2.42 43.22
CA THR A 443 15.96 1.27 42.35
C THR A 443 16.88 1.68 41.20
N PRO A 444 18.01 0.99 40.97
CA PRO A 444 18.92 1.36 39.89
C PRO A 444 18.29 1.25 38.50
N VAL A 445 18.43 2.30 37.67
CA VAL A 445 17.86 2.37 36.31
C VAL A 445 18.90 2.03 35.25
N GLY A 446 18.66 0.98 34.48
CA GLY A 446 19.51 0.52 33.39
C GLY A 446 19.28 1.23 32.07
N ARG A 447 20.29 1.22 31.21
CA ARG A 447 20.27 1.86 29.88
C ARG A 447 20.77 0.89 28.82
N VAL A 448 19.96 0.59 27.81
CA VAL A 448 20.31 -0.34 26.73
C VAL A 448 20.02 0.25 25.35
N HIS A 449 21.09 0.47 24.58
CA HIS A 449 21.03 0.91 23.19
C HIS A 449 22.15 0.25 22.37
N GLY A 450 22.04 0.32 21.03
CA GLY A 450 23.15 -0.03 20.13
C GLY A 450 24.29 0.99 20.21
N PHE A 451 25.40 0.75 19.53
CA PHE A 451 26.50 1.72 19.52
C PHE A 451 26.01 3.08 19.03
N ASN A 452 26.35 4.15 19.76
CA ASN A 452 26.04 5.52 19.38
C ASN A 452 27.33 6.34 19.46
N GLU A 453 27.78 6.82 18.31
CA GLU A 453 29.04 7.55 18.18
C GLU A 453 29.05 8.85 18.99
N ALA A 454 27.97 9.63 18.92
CA ALA A 454 27.85 10.90 19.65
C ALA A 454 27.92 10.68 21.17
N GLN A 455 27.24 9.65 21.68
CA GLN A 455 27.26 9.31 23.10
C GLN A 455 28.64 8.78 23.53
N CYS A 456 29.30 7.98 22.70
CA CYS A 456 30.64 7.50 22.98
C CYS A 456 31.63 8.68 23.05
N GLN A 457 31.57 9.59 22.07
CA GLN A 457 32.40 10.78 22.03
C GLN A 457 32.12 11.72 23.20
N SER A 458 30.85 11.95 23.54
CA SER A 458 30.47 12.74 24.72
C SER A 458 31.02 12.14 26.02
N LEU A 459 31.00 10.80 26.14
CA LEU A 459 31.44 10.12 27.35
C LEU A 459 32.97 10.10 27.54
N CYS A 460 33.73 9.81 26.49
CA CYS A 460 35.18 9.58 26.57
C CYS A 460 36.05 10.56 25.79
N GLY A 461 35.45 11.53 25.10
CA GLY A 461 36.17 12.55 24.32
C GLY A 461 36.72 12.06 22.97
N HIS A 462 36.59 10.77 22.65
CA HIS A 462 37.13 10.19 21.42
C HIS A 462 36.03 9.84 20.42
N LYS A 463 36.22 10.23 19.17
CA LYS A 463 35.39 9.75 18.05
C LYS A 463 35.74 8.30 17.76
N ARG A 464 34.80 7.39 18.01
CA ARG A 464 34.94 5.94 17.83
C ARG A 464 33.83 5.41 16.94
N THR A 465 34.05 4.26 16.35
CA THR A 465 33.05 3.55 15.56
C THR A 465 32.56 2.31 16.30
N TRP A 466 31.43 1.76 15.86
CA TRP A 466 30.90 0.49 16.39
C TRP A 466 31.87 -0.69 16.19
N ARG A 467 32.87 -0.53 15.30
CA ARG A 467 33.92 -1.53 15.03
C ARG A 467 35.00 -1.50 16.10
N ASP A 468 35.34 -0.30 16.58
CA ASP A 468 36.32 -0.13 17.65
C ASP A 468 35.74 -0.58 18.99
N CYS A 469 34.45 -0.33 19.19
CA CYS A 469 33.72 -0.54 20.42
C CYS A 469 32.79 -1.76 20.29
N GLN A 470 33.26 -2.93 20.72
CA GLN A 470 32.47 -4.15 20.76
C GLN A 470 32.30 -4.65 22.21
N PRO A 471 31.07 -4.74 22.75
CA PRO A 471 30.85 -5.31 24.08
C PRO A 471 31.18 -6.81 24.00
N ARG A 472 32.09 -7.28 24.86
CA ARG A 472 32.56 -8.67 24.97
C ARG A 472 33.67 -9.13 24.00
N ASP A 473 34.13 -8.30 23.07
CA ASP A 473 35.36 -8.63 22.31
C ASP A 473 36.58 -8.15 23.11
N SER A 474 37.50 -9.08 23.43
CA SER A 474 38.76 -8.76 24.10
C SER A 474 39.64 -7.75 23.33
N ARG A 475 39.41 -7.59 22.02
CA ARG A 475 40.09 -6.64 21.14
C ARG A 475 39.45 -5.24 21.16
N SER A 476 38.30 -5.09 21.81
CA SER A 476 37.56 -3.83 21.89
C SER A 476 38.40 -2.73 22.54
N VAL A 477 38.47 -1.56 21.91
CA VAL A 477 39.20 -0.40 22.47
C VAL A 477 38.60 0.07 23.79
N CYS A 478 37.35 -0.34 24.08
CA CYS A 478 36.68 -0.06 25.34
C CYS A 478 37.41 -0.66 26.54
N HIS A 479 38.16 -1.76 26.38
CA HIS A 479 38.96 -2.32 27.48
C HIS A 479 40.04 -1.34 27.96
N ALA A 480 40.59 -0.50 27.08
CA ALA A 480 41.57 0.53 27.45
C ALA A 480 40.93 1.90 27.77
N CYS A 481 39.60 2.04 27.64
CA CYS A 481 38.92 3.31 27.87
C CYS A 481 38.80 3.60 29.38
N ASN A 482 39.28 4.76 29.81
CA ASN A 482 39.16 5.25 31.19
C ASN A 482 37.70 5.45 31.64
N ARG A 483 36.75 5.59 30.71
CA ARG A 483 35.31 5.75 30.97
C ARG A 483 34.51 4.47 30.79
N ARG A 484 35.19 3.30 30.68
CA ARG A 484 34.52 2.01 30.43
C ARG A 484 33.52 1.62 31.52
N VAL A 485 33.73 2.01 32.78
CA VAL A 485 32.84 1.69 33.90
C VAL A 485 31.51 2.44 33.79
N ASP A 486 31.52 3.65 33.23
CA ASP A 486 30.33 4.49 33.04
C ASP A 486 29.59 4.19 31.72
N CYS A 487 30.21 3.40 30.83
CA CYS A 487 29.69 3.14 29.49
C CYS A 487 28.57 2.08 29.52
N ALA A 488 27.32 2.52 29.35
CA ALA A 488 26.16 1.63 29.28
C ALA A 488 26.25 0.59 28.14
N PHE A 489 26.79 0.99 26.99
CA PHE A 489 26.98 0.09 25.85
C PHE A 489 27.99 -1.02 26.13
N PHE A 490 29.14 -0.69 26.76
CA PHE A 490 30.16 -1.68 27.11
C PHE A 490 29.70 -2.60 28.24
N ASN A 491 29.02 -2.04 29.26
CA ASN A 491 28.50 -2.78 30.42
C ASN A 491 27.07 -3.29 30.20
N ARG A 492 26.69 -3.59 28.95
CA ARG A 492 25.31 -3.90 28.57
C ARG A 492 24.65 -4.98 29.42
N GLN A 493 25.36 -6.06 29.75
CA GLN A 493 24.80 -7.14 30.58
C GLN A 493 24.38 -6.61 31.96
N VAL A 494 25.26 -5.85 32.63
CA VAL A 494 24.96 -5.24 33.94
C VAL A 494 23.79 -4.27 33.85
N GLN A 495 23.62 -3.58 32.71
CA GLN A 495 22.46 -2.71 32.49
C GLN A 495 21.17 -3.52 32.29
N GLU A 496 21.23 -4.63 31.56
CA GLU A 496 20.10 -5.54 31.30
C GLU A 496 19.62 -6.26 32.57
N ASP A 497 20.52 -6.52 33.52
CA ASP A 497 20.20 -7.21 34.77
C ASP A 497 19.43 -6.33 35.77
N ARG A 498 19.31 -5.02 35.53
CA ARG A 498 18.59 -4.08 36.42
C ARG A 498 17.07 -4.34 36.40
N ALA A 499 16.41 -4.00 37.51
CA ALA A 499 14.95 -4.13 37.67
C ALA A 499 14.18 -3.10 36.83
N ILE A 500 14.75 -1.90 36.65
CA ILE A 500 14.24 -0.89 35.71
C ILE A 500 15.21 -0.81 34.55
N LEU A 501 14.71 -0.91 33.32
CA LEU A 501 15.51 -0.82 32.12
C LEU A 501 14.90 0.16 31.13
N CYS A 502 15.64 1.19 30.76
CA CYS A 502 15.30 2.06 29.63
C CYS A 502 16.01 1.56 28.36
N MET A 503 15.29 1.38 27.27
CA MET A 503 15.85 0.95 25.98
C MET A 503 15.24 1.67 24.79
N THR A 504 15.90 1.55 23.63
CA THR A 504 15.36 2.14 22.38
C THR A 504 14.32 1.22 21.74
N HIS A 505 13.44 1.76 20.88
CA HIS A 505 12.52 0.98 20.02
C HIS A 505 13.27 -0.10 19.25
N SER A 506 14.39 0.25 18.63
CA SER A 506 15.28 -0.70 17.94
C SER A 506 15.83 -1.79 18.86
N GLY A 507 16.13 -1.44 20.12
CA GLY A 507 16.53 -2.38 21.16
C GLY A 507 15.43 -3.38 21.53
N LEU A 508 14.20 -2.89 21.72
CA LEU A 508 13.03 -3.75 22.00
C LEU A 508 12.72 -4.65 20.81
N MET A 509 12.63 -4.10 19.59
CA MET A 509 12.38 -4.89 18.38
C MET A 509 13.40 -6.02 18.24
N ARG A 510 14.68 -5.72 18.49
CA ARG A 510 15.74 -6.71 18.46
C ARG A 510 15.55 -7.77 19.55
N ALA A 511 15.22 -7.36 20.77
CA ALA A 511 14.97 -8.29 21.86
C ALA A 511 13.78 -9.20 21.60
N LEU A 512 12.74 -8.69 20.92
CA LEU A 512 11.59 -9.47 20.48
C LEU A 512 11.99 -10.49 19.42
N GLU A 513 12.72 -10.09 18.37
CA GLU A 513 13.22 -11.04 17.37
C GLU A 513 14.09 -12.15 17.99
N ASP A 514 15.03 -11.79 18.85
CA ASP A 514 15.94 -12.72 19.52
C ASP A 514 15.23 -13.59 20.59
N GLY A 515 14.02 -13.21 21.01
CA GLY A 515 13.31 -13.83 22.13
C GLY A 515 14.10 -13.79 23.45
N ARG A 516 14.70 -12.64 23.76
CA ARG A 516 15.62 -12.45 24.90
C ARG A 516 14.93 -12.70 26.24
N GLU A 517 15.67 -13.36 27.16
CA GLU A 517 15.25 -13.62 28.54
C GLU A 517 14.88 -12.35 29.32
N LEU A 518 15.48 -11.20 29.00
CA LEU A 518 15.16 -9.93 29.65
C LEU A 518 13.67 -9.55 29.53
N LEU A 519 12.98 -10.07 28.51
CA LEU A 519 11.55 -9.83 28.28
C LEU A 519 10.66 -10.77 29.10
N GLU A 520 11.18 -11.86 29.65
CA GLU A 520 10.40 -12.83 30.43
C GLU A 520 9.86 -12.16 31.70
N ASP A 521 8.55 -12.29 31.91
CA ASP A 521 7.80 -11.70 33.03
C ASP A 521 7.98 -10.19 33.25
N ALA A 522 8.50 -9.48 32.25
CA ALA A 522 8.69 -8.03 32.31
C ALA A 522 7.39 -7.26 32.02
N ASN A 523 7.24 -6.10 32.65
CA ASN A 523 6.25 -5.09 32.30
C ASN A 523 6.86 -4.10 31.30
N ILE A 524 6.39 -4.12 30.05
CA ILE A 524 6.94 -3.30 28.97
C ILE A 524 6.00 -2.13 28.72
N ILE A 525 6.55 -0.91 28.78
CA ILE A 525 5.85 0.33 28.42
C ILE A 525 6.63 0.99 27.28
N VAL A 526 5.98 1.12 26.13
CA VAL A 526 6.54 1.74 24.93
C VAL A 526 6.00 3.15 24.81
N ASP A 527 6.89 4.14 24.80
CA ASP A 527 6.56 5.52 24.48
C ASP A 527 6.39 5.66 22.97
N GLU A 528 5.24 6.21 22.54
CA GLU A 528 4.79 6.25 21.14
C GLU A 528 4.54 4.84 20.54
N SER A 529 4.19 4.80 19.25
CA SER A 529 3.94 3.55 18.53
C SER A 529 5.21 2.76 18.21
N LEU A 530 5.18 1.45 18.43
CA LEU A 530 6.22 0.54 17.94
C LEU A 530 5.96 0.17 16.47
N ASN A 531 6.79 0.63 15.54
CA ASN A 531 6.67 0.27 14.13
C ASN A 531 7.42 -1.05 13.83
N PRO A 532 6.74 -2.19 13.60
CA PRO A 532 7.41 -3.47 13.34
C PRO A 532 7.98 -3.56 11.92
N PHE A 533 7.72 -2.57 11.07
CA PHE A 533 8.17 -2.55 9.68
C PHE A 533 9.51 -1.83 9.52
N SER A 534 10.45 -2.49 8.83
CA SER A 534 11.71 -1.90 8.39
C SER A 534 11.82 -1.88 6.87
N THR A 535 12.45 -0.85 6.33
CA THR A 535 12.75 -0.73 4.89
C THR A 535 14.26 -0.70 4.69
N TRP A 536 14.75 -1.42 3.70
CA TRP A 536 16.15 -1.48 3.30
C TRP A 536 16.27 -1.35 1.79
N GLU A 537 17.31 -0.63 1.35
CA GLU A 537 17.59 -0.41 -0.06
C GLU A 537 19.05 -0.72 -0.34
N VAL A 538 19.33 -1.40 -1.46
CA VAL A 538 20.69 -1.77 -1.87
C VAL A 538 20.84 -1.71 -3.38
N GLN A 539 22.02 -1.31 -3.86
CA GLN A 539 22.32 -1.41 -5.29
C GLN A 539 22.60 -2.88 -5.66
N ILE A 540 22.09 -3.34 -6.80
CA ILE A 540 22.35 -4.71 -7.28
C ILE A 540 23.85 -4.93 -7.55
N SER A 541 24.58 -3.88 -7.92
CA SER A 541 26.05 -3.92 -8.03
C SER A 541 26.73 -4.24 -6.69
N ASP A 542 26.18 -3.76 -5.57
CA ASP A 542 26.74 -4.02 -4.23
C ASP A 542 26.51 -5.47 -3.80
N LEU A 543 25.35 -6.05 -4.13
CA LEU A 543 25.11 -7.49 -3.96
C LEU A 543 26.03 -8.36 -4.84
N LYS A 544 26.34 -7.90 -6.06
CA LYS A 544 27.31 -8.57 -6.94
C LYS A 544 28.74 -8.47 -6.38
N ASN A 545 29.12 -7.32 -5.83
CA ASN A 545 30.41 -7.12 -5.18
C ASN A 545 30.57 -7.99 -3.93
N LEU A 546 29.51 -8.13 -3.13
CA LEU A 546 29.45 -9.08 -2.01
C LEU A 546 29.76 -10.50 -2.47
N LYS A 547 29.08 -10.98 -3.52
CA LYS A 547 29.32 -12.31 -4.07
C LYS A 547 30.74 -12.47 -4.64
N ALA A 548 31.23 -11.46 -5.37
CA ALA A 548 32.53 -11.53 -6.03
C ALA A 548 33.72 -11.48 -5.05
N HIS A 549 33.62 -10.72 -3.96
CA HIS A 549 34.76 -10.40 -3.11
C HIS A 549 34.73 -11.02 -1.72
N ILE A 550 33.56 -11.47 -1.25
CA ILE A 550 33.40 -11.97 0.12
C ILE A 550 32.99 -13.43 0.14
N SER A 551 31.96 -13.80 -0.61
CA SER A 551 31.56 -15.20 -0.69
C SER A 551 30.82 -15.51 -1.99
N PRO A 552 31.53 -16.15 -2.94
CA PRO A 552 30.97 -16.58 -4.22
C PRO A 552 29.83 -17.58 -4.09
N ASP A 553 29.77 -18.30 -2.98
CA ASP A 553 28.84 -19.42 -2.76
C ASP A 553 27.54 -19.00 -2.05
N ILE A 554 27.41 -17.74 -1.61
CA ILE A 554 26.15 -17.27 -1.02
C ILE A 554 25.03 -17.35 -2.06
N ASP A 555 23.98 -18.09 -1.70
CA ASP A 555 22.75 -18.18 -2.48
C ASP A 555 21.81 -16.99 -2.18
N LEU A 556 22.17 -15.82 -2.73
CA LEU A 556 21.30 -14.64 -2.69
C LEU A 556 19.95 -14.87 -3.39
N GLY A 557 19.82 -15.93 -4.20
CA GLY A 557 18.56 -16.30 -4.85
C GLY A 557 17.49 -16.80 -3.89
N LYS A 558 17.88 -17.33 -2.72
CA LYS A 558 16.91 -17.67 -1.66
C LYS A 558 16.37 -16.43 -0.95
N LEU A 559 17.17 -15.36 -0.82
CA LEU A 559 16.72 -14.08 -0.25
C LEU A 559 15.86 -13.30 -1.24
N PHE A 560 16.31 -13.22 -2.49
CA PHE A 560 15.66 -12.43 -3.54
C PHE A 560 15.37 -13.31 -4.74
N PRO A 561 14.45 -14.28 -4.62
CA PRO A 561 14.09 -15.11 -5.75
C PRO A 561 13.54 -14.24 -6.88
N TYR A 562 13.66 -14.71 -8.12
CA TYR A 562 13.04 -14.06 -9.28
C TYR A 562 13.65 -12.69 -9.65
N SER A 563 14.79 -12.36 -9.05
CA SER A 563 15.53 -11.11 -9.23
C SER A 563 16.73 -11.24 -10.16
N THR A 564 17.25 -10.09 -10.59
CA THR A 564 18.44 -10.04 -11.46
C THR A 564 19.65 -10.71 -10.81
N VAL A 565 19.81 -10.57 -9.48
CA VAL A 565 20.93 -11.21 -8.77
C VAL A 565 20.78 -12.73 -8.73
N SER A 566 19.55 -13.24 -8.61
CA SER A 566 19.28 -14.68 -8.60
C SER A 566 19.43 -15.35 -9.97
N HIS A 567 19.09 -14.65 -11.05
CA HIS A 567 19.13 -15.19 -12.42
C HIS A 567 20.37 -14.77 -13.23
N THR A 568 21.42 -14.25 -12.60
CA THR A 568 22.63 -13.77 -13.32
C THR A 568 23.30 -14.86 -14.18
N ILE A 569 23.36 -16.11 -13.70
CA ILE A 569 23.95 -17.23 -14.48
C ILE A 569 23.07 -17.57 -15.68
N GLU A 570 21.76 -17.63 -15.46
CA GLU A 570 20.80 -17.92 -16.52
C GLU A 570 20.81 -16.81 -17.58
N HIS A 571 20.75 -15.54 -17.19
CA HIS A 571 20.85 -14.42 -18.11
C HIS A 571 22.14 -14.47 -18.95
N ARG A 572 23.29 -14.79 -18.32
CA ARG A 572 24.55 -14.96 -19.05
C ARG A 572 24.48 -16.12 -20.04
N ARG A 573 23.92 -17.26 -19.64
CA ARG A 573 23.73 -18.45 -20.51
C ARG A 573 22.91 -18.09 -21.75
N TRP A 574 21.87 -17.27 -21.59
CA TRP A 574 20.99 -16.82 -22.66
C TRP A 574 21.49 -15.57 -23.40
N GLY A 575 22.62 -14.98 -22.98
CA GLY A 575 23.16 -13.74 -23.54
C GLY A 575 22.26 -12.52 -23.32
N LEU A 576 21.49 -12.51 -22.24
CA LEU A 576 20.62 -11.40 -21.82
C LEU A 576 21.41 -10.35 -21.05
N GLY A 577 21.05 -9.08 -21.25
CA GLY A 577 21.68 -7.94 -20.57
C GLY A 577 21.39 -7.89 -19.07
N THR A 578 22.00 -6.94 -18.36
CA THR A 578 21.73 -6.68 -16.93
C THR A 578 20.56 -5.73 -16.69
N GLN A 579 20.04 -5.12 -17.75
CA GLN A 579 18.95 -4.14 -17.74
C GLN A 579 17.64 -4.71 -18.29
N VAL A 580 17.53 -6.03 -18.39
CA VAL A 580 16.30 -6.72 -18.80
C VAL A 580 15.26 -6.75 -17.68
N ASP A 581 14.00 -6.90 -18.04
CA ASP A 581 12.91 -7.04 -17.08
C ASP A 581 12.83 -8.44 -16.47
N THR A 582 13.16 -8.53 -15.17
CA THR A 582 12.92 -9.72 -14.35
C THR A 582 11.52 -9.71 -13.75
N PHE A 583 11.11 -10.85 -13.20
CA PHE A 583 9.85 -10.95 -12.49
C PHE A 583 9.74 -9.96 -11.32
N SER A 584 10.76 -9.84 -10.46
CA SER A 584 10.73 -8.87 -9.35
C SER A 584 10.90 -7.41 -9.78
N ARG A 585 11.26 -7.13 -11.03
CA ARG A 585 11.26 -5.77 -11.59
C ARG A 585 9.90 -5.34 -12.09
N ARG A 586 8.99 -6.28 -12.35
CA ARG A 586 7.61 -5.99 -12.75
C ARG A 586 6.58 -6.39 -11.70
N ASN A 587 7.02 -6.87 -10.53
CA ASN A 587 6.13 -7.30 -9.45
C ASN A 587 6.72 -6.91 -8.09
N TYR A 588 5.82 -6.58 -7.16
CA TYR A 588 6.13 -6.50 -5.74
C TYR A 588 6.00 -7.91 -5.17
N VAL A 589 7.14 -8.57 -4.92
CA VAL A 589 7.20 -9.99 -4.52
C VAL A 589 7.02 -10.11 -3.02
N PHE A 590 5.95 -10.76 -2.58
CA PHE A 590 5.69 -11.07 -1.17
C PHE A 590 6.29 -12.41 -0.77
N ARG A 591 6.80 -12.48 0.47
CA ARG A 591 7.37 -13.67 1.09
C ARG A 591 6.74 -13.89 2.47
N ASP A 592 6.07 -15.02 2.62
CA ASP A 592 5.38 -15.39 3.85
C ASP A 592 6.36 -15.85 4.95
N GLU A 593 5.82 -16.18 6.12
CA GLU A 593 6.58 -16.57 7.31
C GLU A 593 7.41 -17.83 7.06
N ARG A 594 6.83 -18.83 6.38
CA ARG A 594 7.51 -20.09 6.07
C ARG A 594 8.67 -19.85 5.11
N GLN A 595 8.44 -19.05 4.07
CA GLN A 595 9.45 -18.68 3.09
C GLN A 595 10.57 -17.83 3.71
N THR A 596 10.23 -16.96 4.65
CA THR A 596 11.19 -16.13 5.40
C THR A 596 12.01 -16.98 6.36
N ALA A 597 11.39 -17.90 7.11
CA ALA A 597 12.10 -18.84 7.98
C ALA A 597 13.07 -19.75 7.19
N GLY A 598 12.70 -20.08 5.94
CA GLY A 598 13.53 -20.86 5.02
C GLY A 598 14.85 -20.20 4.60
N ILE A 599 15.10 -18.92 4.93
CA ILE A 599 16.35 -18.22 4.60
C ILE A 599 17.44 -18.37 5.67
N THR A 600 17.15 -19.04 6.80
CA THR A 600 18.08 -19.19 7.93
C THR A 600 19.43 -19.77 7.52
N ASP A 601 19.46 -20.71 6.56
CA ASP A 601 20.72 -21.26 6.03
C ASP A 601 21.58 -20.18 5.36
N VAL A 602 20.96 -19.30 4.57
CA VAL A 602 21.66 -18.18 3.90
C VAL A 602 22.14 -17.17 4.92
N TYR A 603 21.31 -16.88 5.94
CA TYR A 603 21.72 -16.03 7.05
C TYR A 603 22.95 -16.59 7.78
N ASN A 604 22.99 -17.90 8.05
CA ASN A 604 24.13 -18.56 8.68
C ASN A 604 25.39 -18.51 7.80
N GLN A 605 25.24 -18.68 6.48
CA GLN A 605 26.33 -18.49 5.53
C GLN A 605 26.88 -17.05 5.58
N LEU A 606 26.01 -16.05 5.49
CA LEU A 606 26.38 -14.63 5.60
C LEU A 606 27.14 -14.35 6.92
N ARG A 607 26.67 -14.92 8.04
CA ARG A 607 27.30 -14.76 9.36
C ARG A 607 28.69 -15.38 9.40
N ALA A 608 28.86 -16.58 8.82
CA ALA A 608 30.16 -17.22 8.71
C ALA A 608 31.14 -16.39 7.86
N CYS A 609 30.66 -15.77 6.78
CA CYS A 609 31.47 -14.86 5.96
C CYS A 609 31.98 -13.66 6.75
N LEU A 610 31.13 -13.05 7.60
CA LEU A 610 31.53 -11.91 8.42
C LEU A 610 32.65 -12.29 9.40
N ALA A 611 32.52 -13.44 10.08
CA ALA A 611 33.54 -13.94 11.00
C ALA A 611 34.90 -14.20 10.32
N ASN A 612 34.88 -14.77 9.10
CA ASN A 612 36.09 -15.00 8.33
C ASN A 612 36.75 -13.68 7.90
N ILE A 613 35.96 -12.66 7.58
CA ILE A 613 36.47 -11.33 7.23
C ILE A 613 37.18 -10.67 8.41
N GLU A 614 36.62 -10.78 9.62
CA GLU A 614 37.19 -10.18 10.84
C GLU A 614 38.48 -10.87 11.30
N SER A 615 38.76 -12.09 10.83
CA SER A 615 40.06 -12.75 11.01
C SER A 615 41.18 -12.14 10.17
N LEU A 616 40.83 -11.40 9.09
CA LEU A 616 41.78 -10.63 8.30
C LEU A 616 41.96 -9.25 8.97
N ASN A 617 43.21 -8.92 9.32
CA ASN A 617 43.60 -7.74 10.09
C ASN A 617 42.68 -6.51 9.85
N PRO A 618 41.87 -6.08 10.84
CA PRO A 618 40.92 -4.96 10.69
C PRO A 618 41.60 -3.62 10.36
N PHE A 619 42.93 -3.54 10.46
CA PHE A 619 43.75 -2.37 10.19
C PHE A 619 44.50 -2.41 8.84
N LYS A 620 44.36 -3.46 8.02
CA LYS A 620 44.89 -3.41 6.65
C LYS A 620 43.95 -2.58 5.78
N SER A 621 44.50 -1.59 5.06
CA SER A 621 43.75 -0.82 4.07
C SER A 621 43.18 -1.77 3.02
N VAL A 622 41.88 -2.03 3.12
CA VAL A 622 41.17 -2.81 2.11
C VAL A 622 40.69 -1.83 1.04
N THR A 623 40.69 -2.26 -0.21
CA THR A 623 40.15 -1.44 -1.30
C THR A 623 38.72 -1.02 -1.00
N GLY A 624 38.29 0.15 -1.49
CA GLY A 624 36.96 0.69 -1.21
C GLY A 624 35.81 -0.26 -1.60
N VAL A 625 36.02 -1.12 -2.61
CA VAL A 625 35.04 -2.12 -3.06
C VAL A 625 34.79 -3.21 -2.01
N VAL A 626 35.85 -3.74 -1.39
CA VAL A 626 35.70 -4.77 -0.35
C VAL A 626 35.08 -4.14 0.90
N GLN A 627 35.42 -2.90 1.23
CA GLN A 627 34.79 -2.19 2.34
C GLN A 627 33.27 -2.04 2.12
N ARG A 628 32.86 -1.61 0.92
CA ARG A 628 31.44 -1.49 0.55
C ARG A 628 30.71 -2.84 0.58
N ALA A 629 31.37 -3.91 0.15
CA ALA A 629 30.84 -5.27 0.24
C ALA A 629 30.65 -5.72 1.70
N ARG A 630 31.57 -5.36 2.61
CA ARG A 630 31.45 -5.62 4.05
C ARG A 630 30.29 -4.85 4.67
N ASP A 631 30.12 -3.59 4.28
CA ASP A 631 28.99 -2.77 4.76
C ASP A 631 27.65 -3.40 4.31
N THR A 632 27.58 -3.82 3.04
CA THR A 632 26.41 -4.53 2.49
C THR A 632 26.12 -5.84 3.23
N LEU A 633 27.16 -6.62 3.58
CA LEU A 633 27.01 -7.84 4.39
C LEU A 633 26.44 -7.53 5.78
N SER A 634 26.98 -6.52 6.45
CA SER A 634 26.52 -6.09 7.77
C SER A 634 25.05 -5.67 7.73
N ASP A 635 24.66 -4.90 6.71
CA ASP A 635 23.29 -4.44 6.53
C ASP A 635 22.33 -5.62 6.28
N LEU A 636 22.72 -6.58 5.43
CA LEU A 636 21.95 -7.80 5.19
C LEU A 636 21.75 -8.62 6.48
N LEU A 637 22.81 -8.81 7.26
CA LEU A 637 22.73 -9.53 8.54
C LEU A 637 21.84 -8.82 9.56
N SER A 638 21.92 -7.49 9.61
CA SER A 638 21.05 -6.70 10.49
C SER A 638 19.59 -6.79 10.05
N PHE A 639 19.33 -6.62 8.74
CA PHE A 639 17.98 -6.55 8.19
C PHE A 639 17.26 -7.89 8.08
N PHE A 640 17.95 -8.98 7.74
CA PHE A 640 17.40 -10.34 7.64
C PHE A 640 17.63 -11.19 8.88
N HIS A 641 17.86 -10.56 10.02
CA HIS A 641 18.01 -11.29 11.27
C HIS A 641 16.77 -12.17 11.56
N PRO A 642 16.90 -13.51 11.68
CA PRO A 642 15.75 -14.39 11.85
C PRO A 642 14.97 -14.06 13.13
N SER A 643 13.64 -14.01 13.04
CA SER A 643 12.81 -13.99 14.26
C SER A 643 12.80 -15.39 14.87
N MET A 644 13.05 -15.50 16.18
CA MET A 644 13.04 -16.76 16.93
C MET A 644 11.70 -17.49 16.82
N LEU A 645 10.59 -16.75 16.65
CA LEU A 645 9.25 -17.32 16.48
C LEU A 645 8.88 -17.59 15.02
N ASN A 646 9.79 -17.31 14.07
CA ASN A 646 9.58 -17.48 12.64
C ASN A 646 8.32 -16.76 12.11
N ASP A 647 7.95 -15.63 12.71
CA ASP A 647 6.76 -14.83 12.42
C ASP A 647 7.06 -13.57 11.58
N ALA A 648 8.23 -13.54 10.93
CA ALA A 648 8.65 -12.43 10.09
C ALA A 648 8.18 -12.63 8.63
N THR A 649 7.81 -11.55 7.95
CA THR A 649 7.52 -11.55 6.51
C THR A 649 8.26 -10.42 5.80
N TYR A 650 8.48 -10.54 4.50
CA TYR A 650 9.06 -9.44 3.73
C TYR A 650 8.50 -9.38 2.31
N ALA A 651 8.58 -8.20 1.71
CA ALA A 651 8.31 -7.96 0.30
C ALA A 651 9.47 -7.22 -0.34
N PHE A 652 9.70 -7.40 -1.64
CA PHE A 652 10.75 -6.69 -2.36
C PHE A 652 10.38 -6.38 -3.80
N HIS A 653 11.08 -5.40 -4.38
CA HIS A 653 10.92 -4.96 -5.76
C HIS A 653 12.24 -4.39 -6.31
N GLU A 654 12.54 -4.65 -7.58
CA GLU A 654 13.71 -4.09 -8.27
C GLU A 654 13.32 -2.80 -9.00
N VAL A 655 13.95 -1.69 -8.63
CA VAL A 655 13.68 -0.36 -9.19
C VAL A 655 14.86 0.11 -10.02
N ALA A 656 14.60 0.51 -11.27
CA ALA A 656 15.60 1.14 -12.11
C ALA A 656 15.75 2.63 -11.71
N GLY A 657 16.96 3.05 -11.33
CA GLY A 657 17.30 4.43 -10.98
C GLY A 657 18.47 4.97 -11.81
N LYS A 658 18.81 6.25 -11.59
CA LYS A 658 19.95 6.92 -12.28
C LYS A 658 21.29 6.22 -12.03
N GLU A 659 21.45 5.63 -10.85
CA GLU A 659 22.68 4.91 -10.43
C GLU A 659 22.67 3.42 -10.82
N GLY A 660 21.65 2.97 -11.56
CA GLY A 660 21.47 1.58 -11.94
C GLY A 660 20.29 0.93 -11.22
N LEU A 661 20.30 -0.40 -11.18
CA LEU A 661 19.24 -1.19 -10.59
C LEU A 661 19.45 -1.30 -9.07
N ARG A 662 18.43 -0.92 -8.30
CA ARG A 662 18.40 -1.08 -6.84
C ARG A 662 17.30 -2.05 -6.44
N LEU A 663 17.51 -2.74 -5.33
CA LEU A 663 16.51 -3.55 -4.67
C LEU A 663 15.94 -2.77 -3.49
N VAL A 664 14.62 -2.66 -3.41
CA VAL A 664 13.91 -2.07 -2.27
C VAL A 664 13.19 -3.20 -1.56
N VAL A 665 13.44 -3.35 -0.27
CA VAL A 665 12.90 -4.44 0.56
C VAL A 665 12.18 -3.84 1.76
N LYS A 666 10.97 -4.32 2.04
CA LYS A 666 10.25 -4.01 3.27
C LYS A 666 9.97 -5.28 4.04
N ARG A 667 10.25 -5.26 5.33
CA ARG A 667 10.11 -6.42 6.21
C ARG A 667 9.19 -6.08 7.38
N ASN A 668 8.22 -6.95 7.65
CA ASN A 668 7.60 -7.05 8.96
C ASN A 668 8.49 -7.94 9.84
N ARG A 669 9.11 -7.35 10.86
CA ARG A 669 10.18 -8.01 11.63
C ARG A 669 9.67 -9.14 12.51
N PHE A 670 8.47 -8.98 13.04
CA PHE A 670 7.77 -9.93 13.89
C PHE A 670 6.27 -9.60 13.88
N ASP A 671 5.44 -10.53 14.33
CA ASP A 671 4.02 -10.28 14.55
C ASP A 671 3.80 -9.89 16.02
N LEU A 672 3.14 -8.74 16.23
CA LEU A 672 2.75 -8.24 17.55
C LEU A 672 1.70 -9.16 18.21
N GLY A 673 0.92 -9.90 17.40
CA GLY A 673 -0.09 -10.85 17.87
C GLY A 673 0.49 -12.16 18.38
N THR A 674 1.76 -12.46 18.09
CA THR A 674 2.40 -13.68 18.57
C THR A 674 2.56 -13.63 20.09
N ARG A 675 2.04 -14.65 20.79
CA ARG A 675 2.14 -14.76 22.24
C ARG A 675 3.60 -14.84 22.68
N ARG A 676 4.01 -13.91 23.53
CA ARG A 676 5.37 -13.80 24.08
C ARG A 676 5.33 -13.88 25.62
N LYS A 677 6.51 -14.10 26.21
CA LYS A 677 6.69 -14.35 27.64
C LYS A 677 6.72 -13.09 28.53
N TYR A 678 6.49 -11.90 27.98
CA TYR A 678 6.36 -10.71 28.82
C TYR A 678 5.07 -10.76 29.66
N ARG A 679 5.12 -10.14 30.84
CA ARG A 679 3.95 -10.05 31.73
C ARG A 679 2.92 -9.10 31.15
N ARG A 680 3.35 -7.89 30.78
CA ARG A 680 2.51 -6.82 30.23
C ARG A 680 3.20 -6.08 29.07
N LEU A 681 2.42 -5.60 28.11
CA LEU A 681 2.90 -4.76 27.00
C LEU A 681 1.90 -3.64 26.75
N TRP A 682 2.35 -2.40 26.99
CA TRP A 682 1.54 -1.20 26.83
C TRP A 682 2.22 -0.22 25.91
N MET A 683 1.47 0.39 24.98
CA MET A 683 1.98 1.46 24.12
C MET A 683 1.29 2.78 24.46
N LEU A 684 2.06 3.86 24.51
CA LEU A 684 1.59 5.20 24.83
C LEU A 684 1.51 6.02 23.54
N ASN A 685 0.45 5.84 22.76
CA ASN A 685 0.34 6.43 21.44
C ASN A 685 -0.84 7.40 21.35
N ALA A 686 -0.56 8.69 21.15
CA ALA A 686 -1.59 9.73 21.04
C ALA A 686 -2.42 9.66 19.75
N SER A 687 -1.92 8.93 18.75
CA SER A 687 -2.52 8.80 17.42
C SER A 687 -2.70 7.34 17.01
N ALA A 688 -3.08 6.48 17.96
CA ALA A 688 -3.28 5.05 17.76
C ALA A 688 -4.34 4.73 16.70
N GLN A 689 -5.41 5.52 16.64
CA GLN A 689 -6.44 5.42 15.61
C GLN A 689 -5.93 5.74 14.18
N LEU A 690 -4.84 6.52 14.06
CA LEU A 690 -4.19 6.83 12.78
C LEU A 690 -3.06 5.84 12.43
N CYS A 691 -2.83 4.80 13.22
CA CYS A 691 -1.84 3.80 12.90
C CYS A 691 -2.22 3.10 11.58
N PRO A 692 -1.31 2.98 10.60
CA PRO A 692 -1.63 2.47 9.27
C PRO A 692 -1.72 0.94 9.20
N TYR A 693 -1.68 0.27 10.36
CA TYR A 693 -1.86 -1.17 10.52
C TYR A 693 -2.73 -1.43 11.75
N ALA A 694 -3.41 -2.57 11.76
CA ALA A 694 -4.22 -3.02 12.89
C ALA A 694 -3.34 -3.50 14.04
N TYR A 695 -3.69 -3.11 15.28
CA TYR A 695 -3.19 -3.81 16.45
C TYR A 695 -3.87 -5.19 16.56
N PRO A 696 -3.19 -6.19 17.16
CA PRO A 696 -3.81 -7.51 17.38
C PRO A 696 -5.02 -7.44 18.31
N ASP A 697 -5.94 -8.40 18.21
CA ASP A 697 -7.19 -8.45 19.00
C ASP A 697 -6.98 -8.36 20.53
N GLY A 698 -5.82 -8.81 21.04
CA GLY A 698 -5.46 -8.72 22.46
C GLY A 698 -4.87 -7.37 22.90
N MET A 699 -4.85 -6.37 22.03
CA MET A 699 -4.19 -5.08 22.26
C MET A 699 -5.08 -3.92 21.82
N ALA A 700 -6.26 -3.82 22.45
CA ALA A 700 -7.22 -2.76 22.20
C ALA A 700 -6.63 -1.35 22.43
N VAL A 701 -7.14 -0.38 21.67
CA VAL A 701 -6.87 1.04 21.91
C VAL A 701 -7.87 1.53 22.95
N TYR A 702 -7.40 2.03 24.08
CA TYR A 702 -8.25 2.61 25.13
C TYR A 702 -8.14 4.12 25.11
N THR A 703 -9.27 4.80 25.21
CA THR A 703 -9.36 6.27 25.36
C THR A 703 -10.26 6.63 26.53
N CYS A 704 -10.12 7.84 27.05
CA CYS A 704 -10.99 8.39 28.09
C CYS A 704 -11.53 9.75 27.62
N PRO A 705 -12.86 9.90 27.44
CA PRO A 705 -13.48 11.11 26.91
C PRO A 705 -13.41 12.27 27.90
N ASP A 706 -13.30 11.98 29.20
CA ASP A 706 -13.22 12.98 30.27
C ASP A 706 -11.86 13.67 30.38
N ILE A 707 -10.83 13.16 29.69
CA ILE A 707 -9.54 13.83 29.58
C ILE A 707 -9.70 14.94 28.54
N PRO A 708 -9.63 16.24 28.91
CA PRO A 708 -9.87 17.32 27.98
C PRO A 708 -8.93 17.25 26.78
N GLU A 709 -9.52 17.17 25.60
CA GLU A 709 -8.82 17.20 24.33
C GLU A 709 -8.70 18.66 23.86
N ASN A 710 -7.54 19.07 23.35
CA ASN A 710 -7.28 20.47 22.95
C ASN A 710 -7.42 20.71 21.45
N SER A 711 -7.98 19.78 20.68
CA SER A 711 -8.13 19.98 19.23
C SER A 711 -9.07 21.14 18.92
N ASN A 712 -9.99 21.50 19.83
CA ASN A 712 -10.76 22.75 19.78
C ASN A 712 -9.91 24.03 19.71
N LEU A 713 -8.65 24.00 20.15
CA LEU A 713 -7.67 25.09 20.03
C LEU A 713 -7.04 25.16 18.63
N VAL A 714 -7.26 24.16 17.79
CA VAL A 714 -6.65 24.06 16.45
C VAL A 714 -7.62 24.57 15.39
N ALA A 715 -7.13 25.48 14.56
CA ALA A 715 -7.74 25.85 13.29
C ALA A 715 -6.93 25.27 12.13
N ILE A 716 -7.52 24.41 11.30
CA ILE A 716 -6.85 23.74 10.17
C ILE A 716 -7.26 24.40 8.86
N ARG A 717 -6.35 25.12 8.21
CA ARG A 717 -6.47 25.52 6.80
C ARG A 717 -6.00 24.38 5.90
N VAL A 718 -6.76 24.12 4.84
CA VAL A 718 -6.52 22.96 3.98
C VAL A 718 -6.19 23.40 2.57
N VAL A 719 -5.16 22.79 1.99
CA VAL A 719 -4.86 22.94 0.56
C VAL A 719 -5.09 21.60 -0.12
N ARG A 720 -5.86 21.61 -1.22
CA ARG A 720 -6.12 20.41 -2.00
C ARG A 720 -4.92 20.10 -2.87
N GLY A 721 -4.16 19.10 -2.44
CA GLY A 721 -2.96 18.65 -3.13
C GLY A 721 -2.35 17.43 -2.47
N ASN A 722 -1.74 16.56 -3.29
CA ASN A 722 -1.04 15.39 -2.76
C ASN A 722 0.20 15.85 -1.99
N PRO A 723 0.43 15.42 -0.74
CA PRO A 723 1.58 15.81 0.06
C PRO A 723 2.86 15.09 -0.40
N THR A 724 3.30 15.41 -1.62
CA THR A 724 4.45 14.81 -2.28
C THR A 724 5.47 15.85 -2.69
N THR A 725 6.75 15.46 -2.80
CA THR A 725 7.82 16.38 -3.23
C THR A 725 7.50 17.03 -4.58
N LYS A 726 6.95 16.28 -5.53
CA LYS A 726 6.54 16.80 -6.86
C LYS A 726 5.48 17.91 -6.78
N ARG A 727 4.69 17.97 -5.71
CA ARG A 727 3.62 18.97 -5.50
C ARG A 727 3.95 19.96 -4.39
N ALA A 728 5.14 19.88 -3.76
CA ALA A 728 5.49 20.70 -2.61
C ALA A 728 5.48 22.20 -2.92
N ALA A 729 5.95 22.61 -4.10
CA ALA A 729 5.88 24.01 -4.54
C ALA A 729 4.44 24.51 -4.69
N GLN A 730 3.56 23.70 -5.31
CA GLN A 730 2.13 24.01 -5.46
C GLN A 730 1.45 24.11 -4.08
N ASN A 731 1.69 23.13 -3.21
CA ASN A 731 1.10 23.11 -1.86
C ASN A 731 1.60 24.27 -0.99
N THR A 732 2.88 24.64 -1.14
CA THR A 732 3.47 25.83 -0.48
C THR A 732 2.78 27.11 -0.94
N TRP A 733 2.59 27.27 -2.24
CA TRP A 733 1.88 28.41 -2.82
C TRP A 733 0.43 28.48 -2.34
N LEU A 734 -0.32 27.38 -2.43
CA LEU A 734 -1.69 27.34 -1.91
C LEU A 734 -1.73 27.58 -0.40
N GLY A 735 -0.72 27.16 0.35
CA GLY A 735 -0.65 27.42 1.79
C GLY A 735 -0.53 28.91 2.10
N TYR A 736 0.28 29.63 1.31
CA TYR A 736 0.37 31.08 1.37
C TYR A 736 -0.95 31.76 1.03
N VAL A 737 -1.63 31.31 -0.04
CA VAL A 737 -2.97 31.78 -0.42
C VAL A 737 -3.95 31.56 0.74
N ALA A 738 -3.95 30.36 1.32
CA ALA A 738 -4.82 30.01 2.42
C ALA A 738 -4.62 30.94 3.61
N LEU A 739 -3.38 31.33 3.93
CA LEU A 739 -3.06 32.29 4.99
C LEU A 739 -3.50 33.72 4.65
N MET A 740 -3.27 34.17 3.42
CA MET A 740 -3.58 35.54 2.97
C MET A 740 -5.08 35.84 2.98
N PHE A 741 -5.90 34.92 2.46
CA PHE A 741 -7.32 35.14 2.19
C PHE A 741 -8.27 34.51 3.21
N GLY A 742 -7.77 33.90 4.28
CA GLY A 742 -8.66 33.38 5.32
C GLY A 742 -9.36 34.49 6.10
N ASN A 743 -10.57 34.17 6.59
CA ASN A 743 -11.51 35.10 7.22
C ASN A 743 -11.01 35.82 8.50
N ARG A 744 -9.82 35.47 9.02
CA ARG A 744 -9.18 36.14 10.15
C ARG A 744 -7.68 36.35 9.88
N ARG A 745 -7.24 37.60 9.88
CA ARG A 745 -5.81 37.96 9.93
C ARG A 745 -5.34 37.91 11.38
N VAL A 746 -5.02 36.71 11.85
CA VAL A 746 -4.29 36.54 13.11
C VAL A 746 -2.83 36.89 12.84
N ARG A 747 -2.23 37.75 13.68
CA ARG A 747 -0.81 38.06 13.57
C ARG A 747 -0.02 36.94 14.26
N HIS A 748 0.80 36.24 13.50
CA HIS A 748 1.66 35.18 14.02
C HIS A 748 3.10 35.70 14.14
N ASN A 749 3.67 35.61 15.33
CA ASN A 749 5.06 36.01 15.59
C ASN A 749 6.00 34.81 15.78
N ARG A 750 5.46 33.63 16.11
CA ARG A 750 6.21 32.38 16.30
C ARG A 750 5.56 31.30 15.44
N ILE A 751 6.33 30.75 14.51
CA ILE A 751 5.83 29.92 13.43
C ILE A 751 6.70 28.67 13.29
N VAL A 752 6.06 27.52 13.19
CA VAL A 752 6.72 26.28 12.76
C VAL A 752 6.62 26.14 11.25
N VAL A 753 7.74 25.85 10.61
CA VAL A 753 7.77 25.42 9.21
C VAL A 753 8.32 24.00 9.15
N ALA A 754 7.49 23.08 8.69
CA ALA A 754 7.88 21.70 8.46
C ALA A 754 8.26 21.48 6.99
N THR A 755 9.43 20.89 6.75
CA THR A 755 9.93 20.60 5.39
C THR A 755 10.54 19.20 5.30
N ASN A 756 10.88 18.80 4.08
CA ASN A 756 11.62 17.56 3.83
C ASN A 756 13.03 17.61 4.45
N LYS A 757 13.72 16.46 4.52
CA LYS A 757 15.07 16.35 5.09
C LYS A 757 16.10 17.34 4.51
N SER A 758 15.93 17.73 3.24
CA SER A 758 16.79 18.68 2.54
C SER A 758 16.58 20.14 2.94
N GLY A 759 15.55 20.46 3.73
CA GLY A 759 15.16 21.86 3.97
C GLY A 759 14.55 22.55 2.75
N GLU A 760 14.23 21.80 1.69
CA GLU A 760 13.68 22.34 0.44
C GLU A 760 12.42 23.17 0.73
N HIS A 761 12.30 24.31 0.04
CA HIS A 761 11.26 25.33 0.20
C HIS A 761 11.27 26.16 1.50
N LEU A 762 12.17 25.91 2.48
CA LEU A 762 12.20 26.68 3.72
C LEU A 762 12.32 28.20 3.46
N GLU A 763 13.27 28.61 2.61
CA GLU A 763 13.48 30.03 2.29
C GLU A 763 12.31 30.64 1.51
N THR A 764 11.66 29.84 0.65
CA THR A 764 10.45 30.27 -0.06
C THR A 764 9.30 30.52 0.91
N VAL A 765 9.08 29.60 1.86
CA VAL A 765 8.06 29.73 2.91
C VAL A 765 8.40 30.91 3.83
N ARG A 766 9.66 31.06 4.23
CA ARG A 766 10.14 32.19 5.04
C ARG A 766 9.81 33.53 4.40
N ALA A 767 10.23 33.74 3.15
CA ALA A 767 9.98 34.99 2.42
C ALA A 767 8.47 35.29 2.29
N GLN A 768 7.66 34.24 2.09
CA GLN A 768 6.20 34.35 2.06
C GLN A 768 5.62 34.78 3.42
N LEU A 769 6.06 34.16 4.52
CA LEU A 769 5.59 34.47 5.86
C LEU A 769 6.05 35.87 6.31
N GLU A 770 7.28 36.26 6.01
CA GLU A 770 7.81 37.62 6.29
C GLU A 770 7.02 38.69 5.53
N LYS A 771 6.60 38.39 4.29
CA LYS A 771 5.71 39.28 3.53
C LYS A 771 4.32 39.43 4.17
N LEU A 772 3.80 38.38 4.82
CA LEU A 772 2.47 38.41 5.47
C LEU A 772 2.50 39.07 6.86
N TYR A 773 3.51 38.76 7.66
CA TYR A 773 3.53 39.08 9.09
C TYR A 773 4.61 40.11 9.48
N GLY A 774 5.46 40.49 8.54
CA GLY A 774 6.53 41.48 8.68
C GLY A 774 7.91 40.84 8.94
N PRO A 775 9.00 41.62 8.76
CA PRO A 775 10.34 41.21 9.15
C PRO A 775 10.39 41.11 10.69
N GLY A 776 10.88 39.99 11.22
CA GLY A 776 10.98 39.76 12.68
C GLY A 776 10.10 38.65 13.25
N ILE A 777 9.42 37.87 12.39
CA ILE A 777 8.82 36.60 12.81
C ILE A 777 9.91 35.60 13.20
N ASP A 778 9.65 34.85 14.26
CA ASP A 778 10.48 33.74 14.71
C ASP A 778 10.02 32.45 14.03
N ILE A 779 10.91 31.83 13.25
CA ILE A 779 10.61 30.60 12.51
C ILE A 779 11.44 29.46 13.10
N THR A 780 10.73 28.52 13.71
CA THR A 780 11.28 27.22 14.12
C THR A 780 11.15 26.24 12.95
N HIS A 781 12.28 25.80 12.41
CA HIS A 781 12.32 24.81 11.34
C HIS A 781 12.32 23.38 11.91
N LEU A 782 11.36 22.57 11.49
CA LEU A 782 11.34 21.14 11.78
C LEU A 782 11.49 20.32 10.50
N ALA A 783 12.63 19.67 10.33
CA ALA A 783 12.84 18.74 9.22
C ALA A 783 12.15 17.40 9.50
N ARG A 784 11.57 16.78 8.46
CA ARG A 784 10.97 15.45 8.54
C ARG A 784 11.94 14.42 9.15
N GLY A 785 11.46 13.70 10.16
CA GLY A 785 12.27 12.76 10.97
C GLY A 785 12.84 13.35 12.26
N ARG A 786 12.74 14.67 12.48
CA ARG A 786 13.02 15.33 13.77
C ARG A 786 11.77 15.85 14.48
N ILE A 787 10.60 15.66 13.86
CA ILE A 787 9.32 16.16 14.37
C ILE A 787 8.89 15.41 15.65
N LYS A 788 9.18 14.10 15.72
CA LYS A 788 8.86 13.29 16.90
C LYS A 788 9.94 13.48 17.97
N GLY A 789 9.51 13.80 19.20
CA GLY A 789 10.39 13.83 20.39
C GLY A 789 10.95 15.18 20.83
N GLU A 790 10.84 16.25 20.02
CA GLU A 790 11.32 17.60 20.38
C GLU A 790 10.14 18.53 20.76
N ASN A 791 10.33 19.41 21.76
CA ASN A 791 9.31 20.37 22.22
C ASN A 791 9.70 21.83 21.97
N ILE A 792 10.66 22.05 21.07
CA ILE A 792 11.25 23.37 20.83
C ILE A 792 10.25 24.40 20.27
N ALA A 793 9.09 23.94 19.78
CA ALA A 793 8.06 24.76 19.14
C ALA A 793 6.76 24.91 19.95
N GLY A 794 6.79 24.59 21.26
CA GLY A 794 5.60 24.57 22.11
C GLY A 794 4.88 25.91 22.31
N ASP A 795 5.39 27.02 21.77
CA ASP A 795 4.81 28.36 21.86
C ASP A 795 4.49 28.97 20.46
N CYS A 796 4.61 28.18 19.40
CA CYS A 796 4.29 28.57 18.03
C CYS A 796 2.79 28.60 17.71
N THR A 797 2.30 29.77 17.30
CA THR A 797 0.88 30.02 16.99
C THR A 797 0.44 29.60 15.59
N LEU A 798 1.39 29.29 14.70
CA LEU A 798 1.13 28.81 13.33
C LEU A 798 2.05 27.63 13.00
N VAL A 799 1.51 26.62 12.34
CA VAL A 799 2.24 25.43 11.88
C VAL A 799 2.01 25.21 10.38
N CYS A 800 3.06 25.34 9.58
CA CYS A 800 3.03 25.13 8.14
C CYS A 800 3.55 23.73 7.79
N VAL A 801 2.64 22.80 7.44
CA VAL A 801 2.96 21.41 7.06
C VAL A 801 2.86 21.18 5.54
N ALA A 802 2.12 22.04 4.82
CA ALA A 802 1.85 21.88 3.39
C ALA A 802 3.11 21.77 2.49
N SER A 803 4.26 22.31 2.94
CA SER A 803 5.56 22.21 2.26
C SER A 803 6.28 20.88 2.44
N MET A 804 5.82 20.00 3.35
CA MET A 804 6.45 18.72 3.64
C MET A 804 5.80 17.58 2.84
N ALA A 805 6.63 16.71 2.26
CA ALA A 805 6.15 15.43 1.75
C ALA A 805 6.00 14.46 2.92
N THR A 806 4.76 14.03 3.19
CA THR A 806 4.42 13.23 4.37
C THR A 806 4.52 11.71 4.14
N PHE A 807 5.12 11.29 3.02
CA PHE A 807 5.33 9.89 2.67
C PHE A 807 6.74 9.65 2.11
N THR A 808 7.23 8.41 2.22
CA THR A 808 8.60 8.01 1.85
C THR A 808 8.75 7.88 0.34
N THR A 809 8.19 6.83 -0.26
CA THR A 809 8.19 6.56 -1.70
C THR A 809 6.92 5.78 -2.08
N ILE A 810 6.62 5.73 -3.38
CA ILE A 810 5.50 4.93 -3.90
C ILE A 810 5.80 3.43 -3.68
N ASP A 811 7.04 3.02 -3.93
CA ASP A 811 7.49 1.65 -3.69
C ASP A 811 7.34 1.24 -2.22
N ASP A 812 7.62 2.13 -1.25
CA ASP A 812 7.41 1.83 0.17
C ASP A 812 5.93 1.58 0.52
N CYS A 813 5.01 2.31 -0.14
CA CYS A 813 3.58 2.12 0.01
C CYS A 813 3.13 0.79 -0.63
N ALA A 814 3.63 0.48 -1.82
CA ALA A 814 3.32 -0.76 -2.52
C ALA A 814 3.88 -1.98 -1.77
N LEU A 815 5.14 -1.93 -1.32
CA LEU A 815 5.71 -2.99 -0.50
C LEU A 815 4.95 -3.18 0.81
N HIS A 816 4.46 -2.10 1.44
CA HIS A 816 3.60 -2.23 2.61
C HIS A 816 2.26 -2.89 2.27
N ALA A 817 1.63 -2.49 1.17
CA ALA A 817 0.40 -3.11 0.71
C ALA A 817 0.59 -4.60 0.42
N ALA A 818 1.71 -5.00 -0.20
CA ALA A 818 2.05 -6.41 -0.42
C ALA A 818 2.15 -7.21 0.89
N LEU A 819 2.75 -6.63 1.92
CA LEU A 819 2.78 -7.23 3.26
C LEU A 819 1.39 -7.32 3.89
N GLN A 820 0.60 -6.25 3.79
CA GLN A 820 -0.71 -6.15 4.42
C GLN A 820 -1.74 -7.10 3.79
N VAL A 821 -1.75 -7.18 2.45
CA VAL A 821 -2.65 -8.09 1.71
C VAL A 821 -2.07 -9.50 1.58
N ARG A 822 -0.79 -9.69 1.90
CA ARG A 822 -0.04 -10.95 1.81
C ARG A 822 -0.09 -11.56 0.39
N ARG A 823 0.13 -10.71 -0.62
CA ARG A 823 0.11 -11.08 -2.05
C ARG A 823 1.29 -10.50 -2.81
N THR A 824 1.72 -11.25 -3.82
CA THR A 824 2.55 -10.72 -4.91
C THR A 824 1.65 -10.11 -5.98
N TYR A 825 1.99 -8.93 -6.50
CA TYR A 825 1.18 -8.30 -7.54
C TYR A 825 2.02 -7.43 -8.49
N PRO A 826 1.53 -7.15 -9.71
CA PRO A 826 2.32 -6.45 -10.71
C PRO A 826 2.45 -4.96 -10.40
N ASP A 827 3.57 -4.38 -10.82
CA ASP A 827 3.81 -2.94 -10.70
C ASP A 827 2.89 -2.14 -11.63
N ARG A 828 2.58 -2.68 -12.81
CA ARG A 828 1.68 -2.10 -13.81
C ARG A 828 0.47 -3.00 -14.07
N PRO A 829 -0.72 -2.44 -14.33
CA PRO A 829 -1.02 -1.02 -14.24
C PRO A 829 -1.28 -0.57 -12.79
N LEU A 830 -1.17 -1.43 -11.77
CA LEU A 830 -1.77 -1.15 -10.46
C LEU A 830 -1.08 -0.03 -9.67
N VAL A 831 0.24 0.09 -9.77
CA VAL A 831 1.04 1.09 -9.04
C VAL A 831 1.56 2.18 -9.97
N TYR A 832 2.01 1.79 -11.15
CA TYR A 832 2.49 2.69 -12.21
C TYR A 832 1.66 2.53 -13.48
N THR A 833 1.58 3.58 -14.27
CA THR A 833 1.05 3.56 -15.62
C THR A 833 2.05 2.84 -16.56
N GLU A 834 1.62 2.55 -17.79
CA GLU A 834 2.54 2.04 -18.82
C GLU A 834 3.71 2.99 -19.11
N SER A 835 3.52 4.31 -18.96
CA SER A 835 4.60 5.30 -19.07
C SER A 835 5.59 5.28 -17.89
N GLY A 836 5.27 4.57 -16.81
CA GLY A 836 6.04 4.56 -15.57
C GLY A 836 5.71 5.70 -14.60
N ASP A 837 4.68 6.49 -14.88
CA ASP A 837 4.17 7.49 -13.94
C ASP A 837 3.35 6.81 -12.83
N PRO A 838 3.25 7.42 -11.64
CA PRO A 838 2.38 6.90 -10.58
C PRO A 838 0.94 6.74 -11.09
N ASN A 839 0.37 5.54 -10.99
CA ASN A 839 -1.02 5.32 -11.37
C ASN A 839 -1.95 5.65 -10.20
N TRP A 840 -2.29 6.93 -10.14
CA TRP A 840 -3.17 7.49 -9.11
C TRP A 840 -4.24 8.41 -9.71
N PRO A 841 -5.23 7.87 -10.44
CA PRO A 841 -6.25 8.68 -11.11
C PRO A 841 -7.00 9.55 -10.09
N GLY A 842 -7.19 10.83 -10.42
CA GLY A 842 -7.77 11.80 -9.47
C GLY A 842 -6.92 12.01 -8.21
N GLY A 843 -5.61 11.75 -8.27
CA GLY A 843 -4.66 11.91 -7.17
C GLY A 843 -4.64 10.77 -6.15
N ARG A 844 -5.29 9.63 -6.41
CA ARG A 844 -5.47 8.54 -5.44
C ARG A 844 -4.92 7.21 -5.94
N PHE A 845 -4.17 6.48 -5.10
CA PHE A 845 -3.75 5.12 -5.43
C PHE A 845 -4.96 4.21 -5.71
N GLN A 846 -4.83 3.37 -6.74
CA GLN A 846 -5.85 2.37 -7.08
C GLN A 846 -5.93 1.26 -6.04
N ILE A 847 -4.78 0.86 -5.47
CA ILE A 847 -4.69 -0.17 -4.44
C ILE A 847 -5.20 0.40 -3.10
N PRO A 848 -6.28 -0.13 -2.51
CA PRO A 848 -6.86 0.39 -1.28
C PRO A 848 -5.87 0.43 -0.11
N ALA A 849 -5.09 -0.64 0.08
CA ALA A 849 -4.08 -0.73 1.14
C ALA A 849 -2.99 0.35 0.99
N MET A 850 -2.53 0.63 -0.25
CA MET A 850 -1.60 1.73 -0.49
C MET A 850 -2.21 3.08 -0.14
N ARG A 851 -3.47 3.33 -0.54
CA ARG A 851 -4.19 4.57 -0.22
C ARG A 851 -4.35 4.75 1.28
N GLN A 852 -4.72 3.69 2.00
CA GLN A 852 -4.90 3.70 3.45
C GLN A 852 -3.58 3.97 4.16
N TYR A 853 -2.52 3.23 3.82
CA TYR A 853 -1.19 3.45 4.39
C TYR A 853 -0.68 4.86 4.13
N PHE A 854 -0.79 5.35 2.88
CA PHE A 854 -0.40 6.71 2.50
C PHE A 854 -1.16 7.74 3.32
N ALA A 855 -2.50 7.66 3.36
CA ALA A 855 -3.32 8.62 4.08
C ALA A 855 -3.06 8.61 5.59
N LEU A 856 -3.14 7.45 6.24
CA LEU A 856 -3.03 7.34 7.69
C LEU A 856 -1.63 7.76 8.19
N ARG A 857 -0.57 7.37 7.48
CA ARG A 857 0.79 7.81 7.80
C ARG A 857 0.97 9.31 7.61
N SER A 858 0.42 9.86 6.53
CA SER A 858 0.46 11.30 6.27
C SER A 858 -0.29 12.11 7.32
N LEU A 859 -1.44 11.60 7.76
CA LEU A 859 -2.25 12.21 8.82
C LEU A 859 -1.57 12.09 10.19
N ASP A 860 -0.92 10.97 10.51
CA ASP A 860 -0.10 10.84 11.73
C ASP A 860 1.04 11.86 11.75
N GLU A 861 1.79 11.99 10.64
CA GLU A 861 2.87 12.99 10.53
C GLU A 861 2.32 14.42 10.68
N ALA A 862 1.17 14.74 10.07
CA ALA A 862 0.54 16.05 10.21
C ALA A 862 0.06 16.31 11.64
N TYR A 863 -0.65 15.35 12.25
CA TYR A 863 -1.11 15.41 13.64
C TYR A 863 0.08 15.67 14.58
N GLN A 864 1.12 14.84 14.51
CA GLN A 864 2.28 14.96 15.37
C GLN A 864 2.96 16.33 15.19
N THR A 865 3.05 16.85 13.96
CA THR A 865 3.63 18.18 13.72
C THR A 865 2.80 19.30 14.37
N ILE A 866 1.46 19.25 14.21
CA ILE A 866 0.55 20.26 14.76
C ILE A 866 0.62 20.28 16.29
N TRP A 867 0.57 19.10 16.92
CA TRP A 867 0.58 18.97 18.38
C TRP A 867 1.92 19.28 19.03
N ARG A 868 3.00 19.31 18.26
CA ARG A 868 4.32 19.78 18.71
C ARG A 868 4.45 21.31 18.59
N GLY A 869 3.51 21.98 17.92
CA GLY A 869 3.27 23.42 18.00
C GLY A 869 2.62 23.84 19.32
N ALA A 870 2.07 25.07 19.40
CA ALA A 870 1.64 25.65 20.67
C ALA A 870 0.46 24.97 21.38
N VAL A 871 -0.20 24.01 20.74
CA VAL A 871 -1.30 23.22 21.34
C VAL A 871 -0.85 22.47 22.60
N ARG A 872 0.43 22.11 22.71
CA ARG A 872 0.99 21.45 23.90
C ARG A 872 0.96 22.33 25.15
N ASN A 873 1.04 23.65 24.98
CA ASN A 873 0.97 24.63 26.06
C ASN A 873 -0.41 25.29 26.14
N ASP A 874 -1.45 24.60 25.66
CA ASP A 874 -2.85 25.05 25.69
C ASP A 874 -3.08 26.40 24.96
N LEU A 875 -2.27 26.71 23.93
CA LEU A 875 -2.41 27.93 23.15
C LEU A 875 -3.15 27.66 21.82
N PRO A 876 -4.04 28.58 21.39
CA PRO A 876 -4.65 28.52 20.08
C PRO A 876 -3.60 28.46 18.96
N THR A 877 -3.76 27.50 18.06
CA THR A 877 -2.80 27.23 16.99
C THR A 877 -3.50 27.11 15.66
N GLU A 878 -2.98 27.79 14.64
CA GLU A 878 -3.39 27.59 13.27
C GLU A 878 -2.45 26.61 12.56
N ALA A 879 -2.99 25.75 11.70
CA ALA A 879 -2.22 24.78 10.94
C ALA A 879 -2.59 24.85 9.46
N VAL A 880 -1.59 24.71 8.58
CA VAL A 880 -1.79 24.63 7.13
C VAL A 880 -1.32 23.26 6.64
N ILE A 881 -2.25 22.44 6.16
CA ILE A 881 -1.97 21.06 5.71
C ILE A 881 -2.38 20.84 4.26
N ALA A 882 -1.67 19.96 3.56
CA ALA A 882 -2.03 19.51 2.22
C ALA A 882 -2.68 18.13 2.26
N VAL A 883 -3.89 18.01 1.69
CA VAL A 883 -4.59 16.73 1.57
C VAL A 883 -5.19 16.55 0.16
N PRO A 884 -5.29 15.31 -0.37
CA PRO A 884 -5.84 15.07 -1.70
C PRO A 884 -7.35 15.33 -1.82
N ASP A 885 -8.10 15.01 -0.76
CA ASP A 885 -9.56 15.00 -0.77
C ASP A 885 -10.17 15.12 0.65
N PRO A 886 -11.49 15.36 0.76
CA PRO A 886 -12.15 15.52 2.07
C PRO A 886 -12.10 14.29 2.99
N ASP A 887 -11.87 13.07 2.49
CA ASP A 887 -11.87 11.87 3.35
C ASP A 887 -10.75 11.92 4.39
N TRP A 888 -9.62 12.55 4.05
CA TRP A 888 -8.48 12.70 4.94
C TRP A 888 -8.82 13.60 6.13
N ILE A 889 -9.55 14.69 5.86
CA ILE A 889 -10.01 15.62 6.89
C ILE A 889 -11.06 14.95 7.77
N VAL A 890 -12.02 14.24 7.16
CA VAL A 890 -13.00 13.44 7.90
C VAL A 890 -12.31 12.43 8.81
N ALA A 891 -11.25 11.76 8.34
CA ALA A 891 -10.48 10.82 9.15
C ALA A 891 -9.82 11.49 10.37
N LEU A 892 -9.24 12.70 10.22
CA LEU A 892 -8.71 13.47 11.36
C LEU A 892 -9.82 13.86 12.35
N LEU A 893 -10.91 14.44 11.85
CA LEU A 893 -11.99 14.99 12.67
C LEU A 893 -12.84 13.92 13.36
N ARG A 894 -12.87 12.68 12.87
CA ARG A 894 -13.58 11.60 13.56
C ARG A 894 -12.72 10.84 14.56
N THR A 895 -11.39 11.00 14.50
CA THR A 895 -10.45 10.23 15.33
C THR A 895 -9.76 11.11 16.35
N VAL A 896 -8.65 11.73 15.96
CA VAL A 896 -7.68 12.34 16.88
C VAL A 896 -7.83 13.86 17.02
N MET A 897 -8.70 14.50 16.22
CA MET A 897 -8.96 15.94 16.28
C MET A 897 -10.46 16.31 16.18
N PRO A 898 -11.34 15.74 17.03
CA PRO A 898 -12.78 15.91 16.91
C PRO A 898 -13.32 17.33 17.15
N GLY A 899 -12.61 18.14 17.92
CA GLY A 899 -12.94 19.55 18.17
C GLY A 899 -12.30 20.53 17.18
N ALA A 900 -11.40 20.08 16.30
CA ALA A 900 -10.67 20.99 15.42
C ALA A 900 -11.59 21.74 14.46
N ARG A 901 -11.33 23.05 14.32
CA ARG A 901 -12.06 23.92 13.42
C ARG A 901 -11.39 23.89 12.07
N LEU A 902 -12.14 23.66 11.01
CA LEU A 902 -11.63 23.89 9.67
C LEU A 902 -11.62 25.40 9.39
N GLY A 903 -10.59 25.86 8.70
CA GLY A 903 -10.44 27.22 8.20
C GLY A 903 -10.63 27.24 6.69
N ALA A 904 -10.03 28.24 6.03
CA ALA A 904 -10.15 28.38 4.59
C ALA A 904 -9.53 27.18 3.84
N CYS A 905 -10.21 26.72 2.79
CA CYS A 905 -9.85 25.56 1.99
C CYS A 905 -9.70 25.95 0.52
N TYR A 906 -8.54 25.68 -0.09
CA TYR A 906 -8.24 26.11 -1.46
C TYR A 906 -7.73 24.97 -2.34
N LYS A 907 -8.03 25.03 -3.64
CA LYS A 907 -7.55 24.11 -4.68
C LYS A 907 -6.94 24.90 -5.84
N VAL A 908 -6.06 24.26 -6.62
CA VAL A 908 -5.66 24.79 -7.93
C VAL A 908 -6.82 24.61 -8.92
N ILE A 909 -7.05 25.60 -9.76
CA ILE A 909 -7.95 25.47 -10.92
C ILE A 909 -7.13 24.76 -11.99
N ASP A 910 -7.52 23.54 -12.36
CA ASP A 910 -6.88 22.84 -13.48
C ASP A 910 -6.90 23.75 -14.71
N GLU A 911 -5.84 23.72 -15.54
CA GLU A 911 -5.65 24.56 -16.73
C GLU A 911 -6.68 24.26 -17.83
N ASP A 912 -7.97 24.42 -17.56
CA ASP A 912 -9.00 24.55 -18.58
C ASP A 912 -9.00 26.02 -19.04
N PRO A 913 -8.55 26.33 -20.27
CA PRO A 913 -8.52 27.69 -20.77
C PRO A 913 -9.88 28.39 -20.75
N ALA A 914 -10.98 27.62 -20.77
CA ALA A 914 -12.34 28.17 -20.69
C ALA A 914 -12.68 28.73 -19.30
N ALA A 915 -12.18 28.10 -18.23
CA ALA A 915 -12.42 28.53 -16.85
C ALA A 915 -11.66 29.82 -16.47
N GLN A 916 -10.56 30.14 -17.17
CA GLN A 916 -9.81 31.39 -16.97
C GLN A 916 -10.54 32.64 -17.50
N ALA A 917 -11.47 32.49 -18.45
CA ALA A 917 -12.17 33.61 -19.07
C ALA A 917 -13.30 34.20 -18.20
N GLU A 918 -13.81 33.43 -17.22
CA GLU A 918 -14.97 33.79 -16.40
C GLU A 918 -14.61 34.53 -15.09
N TRP A 919 -13.31 34.66 -14.78
CA TRP A 919 -12.78 35.08 -13.47
C TRP A 919 -12.53 36.61 -13.31
N GLN A 920 -13.13 37.46 -14.15
CA GLN A 920 -12.72 38.89 -14.26
C GLN A 920 -13.67 39.95 -13.65
N ASP A 921 -14.64 39.61 -12.79
CA ASP A 921 -15.76 40.54 -12.50
C ASP A 921 -16.00 40.95 -11.02
N THR A 922 -14.99 40.91 -10.13
CA THR A 922 -15.11 41.50 -8.78
C THR A 922 -13.90 42.35 -8.35
N ASP A 923 -14.07 43.31 -7.43
CA ASP A 923 -12.98 44.14 -6.89
C ASP A 923 -11.91 43.30 -6.13
N ARG A 924 -12.29 42.13 -5.61
CA ARG A 924 -11.37 41.13 -5.03
C ARG A 924 -10.42 40.56 -6.11
N ASP A 925 -10.88 40.52 -7.37
CA ASP A 925 -10.13 40.00 -8.51
C ASP A 925 -9.05 40.97 -9.00
N ARG A 926 -9.14 42.27 -8.70
CA ARG A 926 -8.09 43.25 -9.03
C ARG A 926 -6.87 43.14 -8.11
N GLU A 927 -7.07 42.94 -6.80
CA GLU A 927 -5.97 42.60 -5.88
C GLU A 927 -5.36 41.23 -6.22
N LEU A 928 -6.20 40.23 -6.57
CA LEU A 928 -5.75 38.93 -7.05
C LEU A 928 -4.92 39.04 -8.34
N ALA A 929 -5.40 39.76 -9.36
CA ALA A 929 -4.74 39.92 -10.65
C ALA A 929 -3.37 40.61 -10.51
N ALA A 930 -3.25 41.61 -9.62
CA ALA A 930 -1.98 42.26 -9.31
C ALA A 930 -0.99 41.33 -8.59
N LEU A 931 -1.47 40.37 -7.80
CA LEU A 931 -0.66 39.39 -7.08
C LEU A 931 -0.31 38.15 -7.91
N VAL A 932 -1.16 37.80 -8.88
CA VAL A 932 -1.10 36.60 -9.73
C VAL A 932 -0.37 36.85 -11.06
N SER A 933 -0.21 38.10 -11.50
CA SER A 933 0.44 38.46 -12.79
C SER A 933 1.85 37.88 -13.01
N HIS A 934 2.51 37.40 -11.95
CA HIS A 934 3.83 36.74 -12.00
C HIS A 934 3.89 35.39 -11.27
N LYS A 935 2.75 34.72 -11.02
CA LYS A 935 2.68 33.49 -10.20
C LYS A 935 2.20 32.28 -11.02
N PRO A 936 2.68 31.05 -10.71
CA PRO A 936 2.53 29.89 -11.59
C PRO A 936 1.19 29.15 -11.54
N PHE A 937 0.29 29.40 -10.57
CA PHE A 937 -0.95 28.62 -10.42
C PHE A 937 -2.18 29.47 -10.08
N ALA A 938 -3.26 29.33 -10.86
CA ALA A 938 -4.59 29.82 -10.52
C ALA A 938 -5.23 28.97 -9.40
N PHE A 939 -6.07 29.56 -8.56
CA PHE A 939 -6.65 28.90 -7.38
C PHE A 939 -8.11 29.29 -7.17
N ALA A 940 -8.88 28.43 -6.50
CA ALA A 940 -10.27 28.68 -6.12
C ALA A 940 -10.58 28.10 -4.73
N ASP A 941 -11.68 28.55 -4.11
CA ASP A 941 -12.23 27.91 -2.92
C ASP A 941 -12.58 26.45 -3.21
N ASP A 942 -12.26 25.55 -2.29
CA ASP A 942 -12.72 24.16 -2.36
C ASP A 942 -14.06 24.03 -1.64
N GLU A 943 -15.15 24.21 -2.37
CA GLU A 943 -16.52 24.12 -1.84
C GLU A 943 -16.80 22.79 -1.11
N GLN A 944 -16.14 21.70 -1.49
CA GLN A 944 -16.35 20.41 -0.82
C GLN A 944 -15.76 20.41 0.58
N MET A 945 -14.54 20.92 0.74
CA MET A 945 -13.87 21.01 2.03
C MET A 945 -14.44 22.16 2.89
N THR A 946 -14.74 23.31 2.28
CA THR A 946 -15.40 24.43 2.96
C THR A 946 -16.81 24.04 3.41
N GLY A 947 -17.54 23.27 2.61
CA GLY A 947 -18.86 22.76 2.99
C GLY A 947 -18.81 21.81 4.18
N LEU A 948 -17.75 20.99 4.28
CA LEU A 948 -17.52 20.12 5.42
C LEU A 948 -17.38 20.93 6.73
N GLN A 949 -16.64 22.04 6.70
CA GLN A 949 -16.51 22.96 7.84
C GLN A 949 -17.88 23.46 8.31
N GLN A 950 -18.69 23.94 7.38
CA GLN A 950 -20.00 24.53 7.69
C GLN A 950 -20.91 23.52 8.39
N LEU A 951 -20.89 22.25 7.94
CA LEU A 951 -21.74 21.20 8.48
C LEU A 951 -21.23 20.64 9.81
N ILE A 952 -19.92 20.44 9.96
CA ILE A 952 -19.35 19.90 11.22
C ILE A 952 -19.49 20.90 12.37
N SER A 953 -19.42 22.20 12.07
CA SER A 953 -19.54 23.28 13.05
C SER A 953 -20.98 23.51 13.55
N VAL A 954 -21.96 22.82 12.97
CA VAL A 954 -23.35 22.93 13.43
C VAL A 954 -23.48 22.31 14.83
N PRO A 955 -24.19 22.96 15.78
CA PRO A 955 -24.37 22.42 17.12
C PRO A 955 -25.04 21.02 17.11
N PRO A 956 -24.63 20.09 17.98
CA PRO A 956 -25.31 18.81 18.15
C PRO A 956 -26.82 18.97 18.37
N GLY A 957 -27.61 18.04 17.80
CA GLY A 957 -29.07 18.06 17.85
C GLY A 957 -29.75 18.97 16.82
N THR A 958 -29.01 19.85 16.14
CA THR A 958 -29.56 20.73 15.09
C THR A 958 -29.97 19.91 13.86
N GLU A 959 -31.12 20.26 13.27
CA GLU A 959 -31.60 19.65 12.04
C GLU A 959 -31.36 20.55 10.82
N ILE A 960 -30.93 19.94 9.71
CA ILE A 960 -30.60 20.63 8.45
C ILE A 960 -31.30 19.89 7.31
N LYS A 961 -31.82 20.62 6.32
CA LYS A 961 -32.41 19.99 5.13
C LYS A 961 -31.33 19.31 4.29
N LYS A 962 -31.61 18.09 3.85
CA LYS A 962 -30.77 17.30 2.94
C LYS A 962 -30.38 18.06 1.66
N LEU A 963 -31.30 18.87 1.12
CA LEU A 963 -31.00 19.73 -0.03
C LEU A 963 -30.02 20.85 0.31
N ASP A 964 -30.10 21.43 1.50
CA ASP A 964 -29.19 22.51 1.91
C ASP A 964 -27.79 21.94 2.16
N VAL A 965 -27.70 20.75 2.76
CA VAL A 965 -26.46 19.99 2.90
C VAL A 965 -25.79 19.76 1.54
N ALA A 966 -26.55 19.33 0.52
CA ALA A 966 -26.00 19.17 -0.82
C ALA A 966 -25.54 20.49 -1.45
N GLY A 967 -26.30 21.58 -1.23
CA GLY A 967 -25.92 22.92 -1.70
C GLY A 967 -24.63 23.43 -1.08
N VAL A 968 -24.41 23.15 0.21
CA VAL A 968 -23.18 23.51 0.94
C VAL A 968 -21.93 22.85 0.36
N PHE A 969 -22.06 21.68 -0.29
CA PHE A 969 -20.96 21.00 -0.99
C PHE A 969 -20.81 21.42 -2.47
N GLY A 970 -21.52 22.46 -2.92
CA GLY A 970 -21.46 22.95 -4.30
C GLY A 970 -22.32 22.15 -5.29
N TYR A 971 -23.23 21.28 -4.82
CA TYR A 971 -24.10 20.54 -5.72
C TYR A 971 -25.34 21.36 -6.10
N GLU A 972 -25.66 21.39 -7.39
CA GLU A 972 -26.77 22.16 -7.95
C GLU A 972 -27.92 21.28 -8.47
N GLY A 973 -29.09 21.89 -8.68
CA GLY A 973 -30.29 21.22 -9.23
C GLY A 973 -31.27 20.68 -8.19
N ALA A 974 -32.50 20.37 -8.65
CA ALA A 974 -33.62 19.96 -7.78
C ALA A 974 -33.41 18.58 -7.10
N HIS A 975 -32.58 17.73 -7.69
CA HIS A 975 -32.27 16.39 -7.18
C HIS A 975 -30.86 16.26 -6.61
N ARG A 976 -30.17 17.39 -6.35
CA ARG A 976 -28.78 17.45 -5.88
C ARG A 976 -28.46 16.52 -4.71
N TRP A 977 -29.38 16.36 -3.76
CA TRP A 977 -29.23 15.40 -2.68
C TRP A 977 -29.33 13.95 -3.17
N LYS A 978 -30.37 13.62 -3.94
CA LYS A 978 -30.61 12.25 -4.42
C LYS A 978 -29.41 11.77 -5.25
N ASP A 979 -28.90 12.64 -6.12
CA ASP A 979 -27.81 12.31 -7.03
C ASP A 979 -26.46 12.17 -6.32
N ASN A 980 -26.27 12.86 -5.18
CA ASN A 980 -25.00 12.90 -4.45
C ASN A 980 -25.06 12.31 -3.03
N LYS A 981 -26.18 11.72 -2.59
CA LYS A 981 -26.40 11.19 -1.23
C LYS A 981 -25.24 10.32 -0.77
N HIS A 982 -24.83 9.36 -1.61
CA HIS A 982 -23.74 8.43 -1.31
C HIS A 982 -22.39 9.13 -1.09
N ARG A 983 -22.06 10.18 -1.86
CA ARG A 983 -20.85 11.00 -1.70
C ARG A 983 -20.90 11.87 -0.45
N ILE A 984 -22.05 12.48 -0.19
CA ILE A 984 -22.24 13.36 0.95
C ILE A 984 -22.22 12.55 2.25
N MET A 985 -23.05 11.52 2.36
CA MET A 985 -23.13 10.66 3.54
C MET A 985 -21.83 9.91 3.81
N ARG A 986 -21.00 9.70 2.79
CA ARG A 986 -19.64 9.22 2.99
C ARG A 986 -18.80 10.14 3.88
N TRP A 987 -18.92 11.45 3.70
CA TRP A 987 -18.14 12.43 4.46
C TRP A 987 -18.79 12.79 5.79
N ILE A 988 -20.12 12.90 5.82
CA ILE A 988 -20.83 13.42 7.00
C ILE A 988 -21.58 12.35 7.78
N GLY A 989 -21.68 11.11 7.29
CA GLY A 989 -22.58 10.09 7.86
C GLY A 989 -22.24 9.73 9.31
N ASP A 990 -20.97 9.83 9.70
CA ASP A 990 -20.53 9.57 11.07
C ASP A 990 -20.96 10.73 12.01
N PHE A 991 -21.21 11.92 11.45
CA PHE A 991 -21.59 13.14 12.19
C PHE A 991 -23.10 13.38 12.23
N PHE A 992 -23.89 12.69 11.40
CA PHE A 992 -25.32 12.94 11.24
C PHE A 992 -26.16 11.66 11.35
N GLU A 993 -27.38 11.80 11.85
CA GLU A 993 -28.41 10.76 11.89
C GLU A 993 -29.66 11.23 11.12
N SER A 994 -30.65 10.35 10.98
CA SER A 994 -31.95 10.73 10.43
C SER A 994 -32.59 11.79 11.34
N GLY A 995 -33.03 12.90 10.75
CA GLY A 995 -33.80 13.89 11.49
C GLY A 995 -35.25 13.47 11.69
N SER A 996 -36.03 14.38 12.26
CA SER A 996 -37.47 14.26 12.53
C SER A 996 -38.32 13.93 11.29
N THR A 997 -37.80 14.20 10.09
CA THR A 997 -38.41 13.80 8.81
C THR A 997 -37.37 13.22 7.87
N ASN A 998 -37.82 12.46 6.86
CA ASN A 998 -36.92 11.92 5.82
C ASN A 998 -36.22 12.99 4.96
N ARG A 999 -36.58 14.28 5.08
CA ARG A 999 -35.96 15.42 4.39
C ARG A 999 -34.85 16.08 5.22
N LEU A 1000 -34.74 15.74 6.50
CA LEU A 1000 -33.83 16.35 7.45
C LEU A 1000 -32.71 15.37 7.84
N LEU A 1001 -31.55 15.93 8.14
CA LEU A 1001 -30.47 15.26 8.86
C LEU A 1001 -30.30 15.97 10.20
N ARG A 1002 -30.04 15.21 11.26
CA ARG A 1002 -29.78 15.74 12.59
C ARG A 1002 -28.32 15.53 12.96
N ARG A 1003 -27.65 16.58 13.46
CA ARG A 1003 -26.25 16.48 13.90
C ARG A 1003 -26.18 15.60 15.15
N ARG A 1004 -25.42 14.49 15.09
CA ARG A 1004 -25.17 13.62 16.25
C ARG A 1004 -24.38 14.36 17.33
N ASP A 1005 -24.63 14.01 18.58
CA ASP A 1005 -23.71 14.32 19.66
C ASP A 1005 -22.63 13.23 19.70
N LEU A 1006 -21.49 13.49 19.04
CA LEU A 1006 -20.43 12.48 18.89
C LEU A 1006 -19.90 11.98 20.24
N MET A 1007 -19.91 12.84 21.26
CA MET A 1007 -19.45 12.48 22.59
C MET A 1007 -20.41 11.52 23.30
N LYS A 1008 -21.71 11.58 23.01
CA LYS A 1008 -22.70 10.63 23.54
C LYS A 1008 -22.88 9.38 22.68
N SER A 1009 -22.76 9.49 21.36
CA SER A 1009 -22.97 8.33 20.47
C SER A 1009 -21.88 7.27 20.61
N GLN A 1010 -20.65 7.65 20.98
CA GLN A 1010 -19.57 6.70 21.27
C GLN A 1010 -19.76 5.94 22.60
N GLN A 1011 -20.77 6.29 23.41
CA GLN A 1011 -21.14 5.57 24.65
C GLN A 1011 -22.28 4.55 24.43
N ALA A 1012 -22.95 4.56 23.27
CA ALA A 1012 -24.17 3.78 23.02
C ALA A 1012 -23.98 2.58 22.06
N ASP A 1013 -22.87 2.56 21.31
CA ASP A 1013 -22.39 1.44 20.47
C ASP A 1013 -21.26 0.71 21.20
#